data_AF-A0A6B1K8G3-F1
#
_entry.id   AF-A0A6B1K8G3-F1
#
_cell.length_a   1.000
_cell.length_b   1.000
_cell.length_c   1.000
_cell.angle_alpha   90.00
_cell.angle_beta   90.00
_cell.angle_gamma   90.00
#
_symmetry.space_group_name_H-M   'P 1'
#
loop_
_entity.id
_entity.type
_entity.pdbx_description
1 polymer ?
#
loop_
_entity_poly.entity_id
_entity_poly.type
_entity_poly.pdbx_seq_one_letter_code
_entity_poly.pdbx_strand_id
1 'polypeptide(L)'
;MSSSINRRHFLASATSVAAAAVAGGVFGAGTAQAAPSTYTPDWNSVDQHPPAPEWFQDAKFGIYFHWGVFSVPAFGNEWYPRNMYRAGDAANQHHIATYGQPSAWPYHNFINGAQDLAGNFVKFAPKLKSAGGKFDPDEWVQLFVDAGARFAGPVAEHHDGFSMWDSQVNEWNSVKKGPGLDLLKLFSTAIRAKGLKLLVAMHHAYNFTGFYESAPAQTDPSLKKLYGQLGPAAENQLWFDKLKEVIDRAQPDILWQDFNLDAVDEQQRLNFLAYYYNQANSWGREVVATYKDGMNGKGEVFDYERGGPADLTTPYWLTDDSISSSSWCYTQGIGYYSIQQMLHSFIDRVSKNGNVLLNIAPMADGTIPQAQKDILLGIGDHLKRFGESVYATRAWTAYGEGPTKMGGGSFTTPHAGTPQDIRFTRNKANNVLYATVLGWPGSSLTIKTLSSDRINLSSLTSVKLLGSTAGTYIDLPAPTQTSSGLTVTLPSSAPYGAGAYVLKLSFSGTIPGLRPLAGAVAFTDVNYTGRAGVFSVGDYTAADLSASGLGAGTLSSLRPAPGYQVIGYSGDNFTGTSWTFTTENPDLRVTGNNDQITSLRVQFNSATHFRITNATNGLALDSGGDVASGANLKQWTWDGSSNLQWRAEAVGGGYYRLVNRTNGMVADSWGATDNGSPARQAPWNGGTNQQWKIVHRGGDRFSIANRTTGLVLDGGGDVSSGSVTKQWTYGSSTNLLWSFTAV
;
A
#
# COMPACT_ATOMS: atom_id res chain seq x y z
N MET A 1 30.54 14.19 -2.83
CA MET A 1 30.41 13.10 -1.84
C MET A 1 28.94 12.79 -1.72
N SER A 2 28.52 11.68 -2.33
CA SER A 2 27.13 11.31 -2.56
C SER A 2 26.50 10.79 -1.27
N SER A 3 25.51 11.50 -0.74
CA SER A 3 24.62 10.99 0.31
C SER A 3 23.55 10.14 -0.36
N SER A 4 23.85 8.85 -0.56
CA SER A 4 22.82 7.86 -0.91
C SER A 4 21.87 7.73 0.28
N ILE A 5 20.64 8.17 0.09
CA ILE A 5 19.56 7.94 1.06
C ILE A 5 19.24 6.45 1.01
N ASN A 6 19.64 5.74 2.06
CA ASN A 6 19.47 4.30 2.22
C ASN A 6 17.97 3.95 2.30
N ARG A 7 17.53 2.89 1.58
CA ARG A 7 16.15 2.33 1.55
C ARG A 7 15.49 2.19 2.93
N ARG A 8 16.27 2.07 4.02
CA ARG A 8 15.76 2.00 5.40
C ARG A 8 15.15 3.31 5.94
N HIS A 9 15.54 4.48 5.44
CA HIS A 9 15.01 5.75 5.94
C HIS A 9 13.63 6.11 5.36
N PHE A 10 13.34 5.73 4.11
CA PHE A 10 12.02 5.95 3.51
C PHE A 10 10.91 5.11 4.17
N LEU A 11 11.23 3.87 4.56
CA LEU A 11 10.31 2.99 5.29
C LEU A 11 10.03 3.46 6.74
N ALA A 12 10.97 4.17 7.36
CA ALA A 12 10.80 4.73 8.69
C ALA A 12 9.91 5.99 8.70
N SER A 13 9.89 6.77 7.62
CA SER A 13 9.00 7.93 7.46
C SER A 13 7.60 7.57 6.97
N ALA A 14 7.43 6.46 6.25
CA ALA A 14 6.11 6.00 5.77
C ALA A 14 5.19 5.51 6.91
N THR A 15 5.76 4.98 8.01
CA THR A 15 5.01 4.47 9.17
C THR A 15 4.47 5.57 10.08
N SER A 16 4.98 6.81 9.98
CA SER A 16 4.50 7.96 10.75
C SER A 16 3.16 8.51 10.22
N VAL A 17 2.85 8.26 8.94
CA VAL A 17 1.71 8.90 8.25
C VAL A 17 0.38 8.17 8.48
N ALA A 18 0.41 6.89 8.89
CA ALA A 18 -0.79 6.17 9.32
C ALA A 18 -1.49 6.85 10.53
N ALA A 19 -0.73 7.61 11.33
CA ALA A 19 -1.28 8.42 12.39
C ALA A 19 -2.03 9.65 11.83
N ALA A 20 -1.49 10.38 10.84
CA ALA A 20 -2.13 11.54 10.22
C ALA A 20 -3.48 11.22 9.52
N ALA A 21 -3.68 9.98 9.07
CA ALA A 21 -4.97 9.53 8.53
C ALA A 21 -6.11 9.58 9.57
N VAL A 22 -5.79 9.49 10.87
CA VAL A 22 -6.74 9.40 12.00
C VAL A 22 -7.65 10.62 12.11
N ALA A 23 -7.34 11.74 11.44
CA ALA A 23 -7.83 13.00 11.92
C ALA A 23 -8.17 14.06 10.88
N GLY A 24 -9.16 13.79 10.05
CA GLY A 24 -9.78 14.85 9.25
C GLY A 24 -9.06 15.10 7.94
N GLY A 25 -9.78 14.86 6.86
CA GLY A 25 -9.58 15.58 5.61
C GLY A 25 -8.28 15.37 4.83
N VAL A 26 -7.29 14.60 5.27
CA VAL A 26 -6.02 14.40 4.50
C VAL A 26 -6.27 13.71 3.15
N PHE A 27 -7.43 13.07 2.98
CA PHE A 27 -7.89 12.52 1.69
C PHE A 27 -8.98 13.39 1.02
N GLY A 28 -9.11 14.65 1.41
CA GLY A 28 -9.96 15.61 0.69
C GLY A 28 -9.54 15.67 -0.78
N ALA A 29 -10.47 15.99 -1.67
CA ALA A 29 -10.11 16.34 -3.04
C ALA A 29 -9.10 17.50 -2.94
N GLY A 30 -7.83 17.22 -3.23
CA GLY A 30 -6.84 18.28 -3.31
C GLY A 30 -7.38 19.32 -4.29
N THR A 31 -7.28 20.60 -3.93
CA THR A 31 -7.51 21.66 -4.91
C THR A 31 -6.58 21.37 -6.09
N ALA A 32 -7.15 21.16 -7.28
CA ALA A 32 -6.37 20.92 -8.48
C ALA A 32 -5.40 22.09 -8.65
N GLN A 33 -4.12 21.86 -8.35
CA GLN A 33 -3.07 22.78 -8.72
C GLN A 33 -3.08 22.78 -10.24
N ALA A 34 -3.36 23.92 -10.86
CA ALA A 34 -3.25 24.02 -12.31
C ALA A 34 -1.82 23.65 -12.70
N ALA A 35 -1.67 22.64 -13.54
CA ALA A 35 -0.36 22.24 -14.05
C ALA A 35 0.31 23.44 -14.73
N PRO A 36 1.63 23.61 -14.58
CA PRO A 36 2.38 24.63 -15.33
C PRO A 36 2.13 24.51 -16.82
N SER A 37 2.15 25.64 -17.55
CA SER A 37 1.97 25.64 -19.01
C SER A 37 3.12 24.94 -19.75
N THR A 38 4.31 24.88 -19.14
CA THR A 38 5.53 24.31 -19.73
C THR A 38 6.43 23.70 -18.67
N TYR A 39 7.08 22.58 -19.02
CA TYR A 39 8.07 21.87 -18.22
C TYR A 39 9.46 21.92 -18.86
N THR A 40 10.50 22.12 -18.05
CA THR A 40 11.91 22.00 -18.46
C THR A 40 12.52 20.73 -17.84
N PRO A 41 13.61 20.16 -18.39
CA PRO A 41 14.25 18.97 -17.83
C PRO A 41 15.08 19.33 -16.58
N ASP A 42 14.36 19.71 -15.51
CA ASP A 42 14.86 20.04 -14.18
C ASP A 42 13.83 19.56 -13.15
N TRP A 43 14.29 18.99 -12.04
CA TRP A 43 13.40 18.45 -11.00
C TRP A 43 12.41 19.49 -10.47
N ASN A 44 12.84 20.73 -10.20
CA ASN A 44 11.93 21.75 -9.68
C ASN A 44 10.81 22.09 -10.67
N SER A 45 11.02 21.86 -11.97
CA SER A 45 10.00 22.04 -12.99
C SER A 45 9.07 20.84 -13.07
N VAL A 46 9.58 19.61 -13.23
CA VAL A 46 8.75 18.41 -13.38
C VAL A 46 8.02 18.01 -12.09
N ASP A 47 8.56 18.36 -10.92
CA ASP A 47 7.95 18.16 -9.59
C ASP A 47 6.63 18.94 -9.41
N GLN A 48 6.35 19.90 -10.29
CA GLN A 48 5.10 20.67 -10.28
C GLN A 48 3.94 19.92 -10.96
N HIS A 49 4.22 18.83 -11.68
CA HIS A 49 3.18 18.00 -12.29
C HIS A 49 2.38 17.26 -11.20
N PRO A 50 1.04 17.32 -11.20
CA PRO A 50 0.25 16.53 -10.26
C PRO A 50 0.40 15.01 -10.55
N PRO A 51 1.00 14.21 -9.65
CA PRO A 51 1.38 12.83 -9.96
C PRO A 51 0.18 11.91 -10.21
N ALA A 52 -0.89 12.06 -9.40
CA ALA A 52 -2.07 11.20 -9.43
C ALA A 52 -3.35 12.03 -9.69
N PRO A 53 -3.72 12.27 -10.96
CA PRO A 53 -4.92 13.03 -11.31
C PRO A 53 -6.20 12.29 -10.86
N GLU A 54 -7.31 13.03 -10.74
CA GLU A 54 -8.57 12.52 -10.18
C GLU A 54 -9.09 11.29 -10.95
N TRP A 55 -8.99 11.29 -12.28
CA TRP A 55 -9.44 10.15 -13.09
C TRP A 55 -8.65 8.88 -12.76
N PHE A 56 -7.35 9.00 -12.46
CA PHE A 56 -6.50 7.88 -12.11
C PHE A 56 -6.88 7.34 -10.74
N GLN A 57 -7.08 8.24 -9.76
CA GLN A 57 -7.56 7.84 -8.44
C GLN A 57 -8.97 7.23 -8.48
N ASP A 58 -9.83 7.63 -9.42
CA ASP A 58 -11.18 7.10 -9.57
C ASP A 58 -11.22 5.72 -10.24
N ALA A 59 -10.19 5.41 -11.05
CA ALA A 59 -10.13 4.24 -11.90
C ALA A 59 -10.02 2.92 -11.14
N LYS A 60 -9.20 2.87 -10.08
CA LYS A 60 -8.91 1.73 -9.18
C LYS A 60 -8.26 0.50 -9.82
N PHE A 61 -8.72 0.09 -10.99
CA PHE A 61 -8.38 -1.17 -11.62
C PHE A 61 -7.97 -0.98 -13.07
N GLY A 62 -6.81 -1.53 -13.42
CA GLY A 62 -6.37 -1.65 -14.79
C GLY A 62 -5.75 -3.00 -15.10
N ILE A 63 -5.61 -3.30 -16.39
CA ILE A 63 -5.07 -4.57 -16.88
C ILE A 63 -3.93 -4.31 -17.84
N TYR A 64 -2.83 -5.02 -17.66
CA TYR A 64 -1.76 -5.09 -18.64
C TYR A 64 -1.34 -6.54 -18.88
N PHE A 65 -0.39 -6.74 -19.79
CA PHE A 65 0.00 -8.07 -20.21
C PHE A 65 1.45 -8.15 -20.64
N HIS A 66 2.17 -9.10 -20.05
CA HIS A 66 3.49 -9.51 -20.49
C HIS A 66 3.37 -10.52 -21.62
N TRP A 67 3.30 -10.00 -22.84
CA TRP A 67 3.19 -10.79 -24.06
C TRP A 67 4.15 -10.25 -25.11
N GLY A 68 5.02 -11.10 -25.64
CA GLY A 68 6.02 -10.70 -26.62
C GLY A 68 6.88 -11.87 -27.06
N VAL A 69 8.06 -11.59 -27.62
CA VAL A 69 8.99 -12.61 -28.13
C VAL A 69 9.41 -13.56 -27.01
N PHE A 70 9.63 -13.05 -25.80
CA PHE A 70 9.91 -13.83 -24.59
C PHE A 70 8.80 -14.83 -24.20
N SER A 71 7.59 -14.74 -24.78
CA SER A 71 6.52 -15.73 -24.57
C SER A 71 6.61 -16.96 -25.48
N VAL A 72 7.41 -16.91 -26.56
CA VAL A 72 7.55 -18.02 -27.54
C VAL A 72 8.09 -19.31 -26.92
N PRO A 73 9.15 -19.26 -26.08
CA PRO A 73 9.69 -20.48 -25.48
C PRO A 73 8.71 -21.16 -24.51
N ALA A 74 7.74 -20.42 -23.98
CA ALA A 74 6.80 -20.88 -22.95
C ALA A 74 7.50 -21.60 -21.78
N PHE A 75 8.67 -21.15 -21.36
CA PHE A 75 9.51 -21.82 -20.36
C PHE A 75 10.16 -20.82 -19.39
N GLY A 76 10.26 -21.17 -18.12
CA GLY A 76 10.87 -20.33 -17.09
C GLY A 76 9.99 -19.14 -16.73
N ASN A 77 10.24 -17.99 -17.36
CA ASN A 77 9.52 -16.73 -17.19
C ASN A 77 9.90 -15.74 -18.31
N GLU A 78 9.42 -14.50 -18.23
CA GLU A 78 9.73 -13.41 -19.17
C GLU A 78 11.22 -13.04 -19.23
N TRP A 79 12.04 -13.53 -18.29
CA TRP A 79 13.50 -13.42 -18.30
C TRP A 79 14.18 -14.59 -19.03
N TYR A 80 13.45 -15.47 -19.71
CA TYR A 80 14.03 -16.47 -20.62
C TYR A 80 15.13 -15.91 -21.54
N PRO A 81 14.98 -14.71 -22.17
CA PRO A 81 16.02 -14.17 -23.05
C PRO A 81 17.36 -13.92 -22.34
N ARG A 82 17.34 -13.62 -21.03
CA ARG A 82 18.53 -13.49 -20.17
C ARG A 82 19.05 -14.86 -19.75
N ASN A 83 18.15 -15.69 -19.23
CA ASN A 83 18.50 -16.94 -18.57
C ASN A 83 18.95 -18.02 -19.55
N MET A 84 18.54 -17.96 -20.83
CA MET A 84 19.03 -18.88 -21.86
C MET A 84 20.55 -18.79 -22.10
N TYR A 85 21.20 -17.68 -21.73
CA TYR A 85 22.65 -17.51 -21.83
C TYR A 85 23.40 -17.84 -20.54
N ARG A 86 22.70 -18.10 -19.43
CA ARG A 86 23.33 -18.39 -18.13
C ARG A 86 23.62 -19.88 -18.00
N ALA A 87 24.90 -20.24 -18.09
CA ALA A 87 25.32 -21.63 -17.99
C ALA A 87 24.77 -22.30 -16.71
N GLY A 88 24.08 -23.43 -16.87
CA GLY A 88 23.51 -24.20 -15.77
C GLY A 88 22.12 -23.76 -15.32
N ASP A 89 21.60 -22.62 -15.80
CA ASP A 89 20.21 -22.22 -15.57
C ASP A 89 19.24 -23.19 -16.27
N ALA A 90 18.06 -23.42 -15.69
CA ALA A 90 17.05 -24.29 -16.27
C ALA A 90 16.62 -23.83 -17.68
N ALA A 91 16.52 -22.51 -17.91
CA ALA A 91 16.23 -21.96 -19.22
C ALA A 91 17.33 -22.27 -20.24
N ASN A 92 18.60 -22.19 -19.83
CA ASN A 92 19.75 -22.54 -20.67
C ASN A 92 19.77 -24.04 -21.03
N GLN A 93 19.54 -24.92 -20.05
CA GLN A 93 19.46 -26.36 -20.29
C GLN A 93 18.31 -26.71 -21.24
N HIS A 94 17.13 -26.15 -21.00
CA HIS A 94 15.98 -26.29 -21.90
C HIS A 94 16.28 -25.75 -23.30
N HIS A 95 16.97 -24.61 -23.39
CA HIS A 95 17.34 -24.01 -24.67
C HIS A 95 18.24 -24.93 -25.49
N ILE A 96 19.28 -25.49 -24.86
CA ILE A 96 20.21 -26.44 -25.48
C ILE A 96 19.47 -27.69 -25.96
N ALA A 97 18.55 -28.22 -25.15
CA ALA A 97 17.81 -29.43 -25.47
C ALA A 97 16.76 -29.24 -26.57
N THR A 98 16.24 -28.02 -26.76
CA THR A 98 15.13 -27.75 -27.68
C THR A 98 15.57 -27.09 -28.97
N TYR A 99 16.44 -26.08 -28.88
CA TYR A 99 16.85 -25.23 -30.01
C TYR A 99 18.32 -25.40 -30.38
N GLY A 100 19.16 -25.80 -29.42
CA GLY A 100 20.61 -25.96 -29.58
C GLY A 100 21.41 -25.00 -28.72
N GLN A 101 22.74 -25.03 -28.84
CA GLN A 101 23.62 -24.14 -28.08
C GLN A 101 23.24 -22.67 -28.32
N PRO A 102 23.14 -21.80 -27.29
CA PRO A 102 22.74 -20.40 -27.48
C PRO A 102 23.64 -19.59 -28.43
N SER A 103 24.88 -20.04 -28.66
CA SER A 103 25.79 -19.47 -29.67
C SER A 103 25.41 -19.83 -31.11
N ALA A 104 24.79 -20.99 -31.32
CA ALA A 104 24.28 -21.45 -32.61
C ALA A 104 22.81 -21.08 -32.82
N TRP A 105 22.04 -20.99 -31.74
CA TRP A 105 20.63 -20.59 -31.72
C TRP A 105 20.44 -19.40 -30.76
N PRO A 106 20.85 -18.19 -31.15
CA PRO A 106 20.74 -17.01 -30.29
C PRO A 106 19.29 -16.51 -30.18
N TYR A 107 19.00 -15.72 -29.15
CA TYR A 107 17.68 -15.16 -28.85
C TYR A 107 16.99 -14.49 -30.04
N HIS A 108 17.72 -13.75 -30.88
CA HIS A 108 17.15 -13.09 -32.05
C HIS A 108 16.56 -14.06 -33.10
N ASN A 109 16.81 -15.37 -33.00
CA ASN A 109 16.11 -16.37 -33.79
C ASN A 109 14.63 -16.50 -33.43
N PHE A 110 14.22 -16.24 -32.18
CA PHE A 110 12.79 -16.12 -31.83
C PHE A 110 12.13 -14.93 -32.55
N ILE A 111 12.91 -13.93 -32.98
CA ILE A 111 12.42 -12.74 -33.68
C ILE A 111 12.41 -12.95 -35.20
N ASN A 112 13.54 -13.39 -35.75
CA ASN A 112 13.74 -13.53 -37.20
C ASN A 112 13.10 -14.83 -37.73
N GLY A 113 13.07 -15.87 -36.90
CA GLY A 113 12.61 -17.20 -37.24
C GLY A 113 13.78 -18.15 -37.57
N ALA A 114 13.79 -19.33 -36.95
CA ALA A 114 14.75 -20.40 -37.24
C ALA A 114 14.14 -21.77 -36.94
N GLN A 115 14.75 -22.85 -37.45
CA GLN A 115 14.36 -24.20 -37.09
C GLN A 115 14.88 -24.57 -35.69
N ASP A 116 14.06 -25.21 -34.87
CA ASP A 116 14.50 -25.89 -33.65
C ASP A 116 15.20 -27.23 -33.97
N LEU A 117 15.65 -27.98 -32.96
CA LEU A 117 16.33 -29.27 -33.18
C LEU A 117 15.40 -30.35 -33.75
N ALA A 118 14.08 -30.18 -33.64
CA ALA A 118 13.08 -31.07 -34.21
C ALA A 118 12.67 -30.65 -35.64
N GLY A 119 13.24 -29.56 -36.19
CA GLY A 119 12.96 -29.04 -37.52
C GLY A 119 11.72 -28.14 -37.60
N ASN A 120 11.09 -27.80 -36.47
CA ASN A 120 9.96 -26.86 -36.45
C ASN A 120 10.46 -25.44 -36.63
N PHE A 121 9.78 -24.64 -37.47
CA PHE A 121 10.08 -23.22 -37.60
C PHE A 121 9.50 -22.44 -36.42
N VAL A 122 10.39 -21.83 -35.62
CA VAL A 122 10.05 -21.11 -34.40
C VAL A 122 10.26 -19.63 -34.60
N LYS A 123 9.20 -18.84 -34.38
CA LYS A 123 9.20 -17.37 -34.49
C LYS A 123 8.06 -16.77 -33.67
N PHE A 124 8.24 -15.59 -33.11
CA PHE A 124 7.14 -14.76 -32.61
C PHE A 124 6.36 -14.22 -33.81
N ALA A 125 5.24 -14.88 -34.12
CA ALA A 125 4.40 -14.57 -35.28
C ALA A 125 2.91 -14.72 -34.96
N PRO A 126 2.37 -14.01 -33.94
CA PRO A 126 0.93 -13.99 -33.72
C PRO A 126 0.21 -13.47 -34.96
N LYS A 127 -0.87 -14.16 -35.33
CA LYS A 127 -1.65 -13.86 -36.53
C LYS A 127 -3.04 -13.39 -36.12
N LEU A 128 -3.49 -12.29 -36.73
CA LEU A 128 -4.83 -11.77 -36.50
C LEU A 128 -5.89 -12.83 -36.82
N LYS A 129 -6.96 -12.88 -36.03
CA LYS A 129 -8.10 -13.77 -36.25
C LYS A 129 -8.76 -13.51 -37.60
N SER A 130 -8.84 -12.24 -38.02
CA SER A 130 -9.28 -11.84 -39.36
C SER A 130 -8.40 -12.37 -40.51
N ALA A 131 -7.16 -12.77 -40.21
CA ALA A 131 -6.25 -13.43 -41.13
C ALA A 131 -6.15 -14.94 -40.88
N GLY A 132 -7.06 -15.54 -40.10
CA GLY A 132 -7.10 -16.98 -39.79
C GLY A 132 -6.15 -17.42 -38.66
N GLY A 133 -5.69 -16.48 -37.82
CA GLY A 133 -4.95 -16.78 -36.60
C GLY A 133 -5.84 -16.80 -35.34
N LYS A 134 -5.23 -16.56 -34.17
CA LYS A 134 -5.91 -16.55 -32.87
C LYS A 134 -5.84 -15.21 -32.13
N PHE A 135 -4.99 -14.29 -32.58
CA PHE A 135 -4.81 -13.00 -31.95
C PHE A 135 -5.93 -12.03 -32.37
N ASP A 136 -6.63 -11.45 -31.41
CA ASP A 136 -7.63 -10.42 -31.67
C ASP A 136 -7.60 -9.36 -30.55
N PRO A 137 -7.09 -8.14 -30.84
CA PRO A 137 -6.99 -7.08 -29.84
C PRO A 137 -8.37 -6.58 -29.38
N ASP A 138 -9.41 -6.63 -30.22
CA ASP A 138 -10.75 -6.19 -29.83
C ASP A 138 -11.40 -7.17 -28.85
N GLU A 139 -11.20 -8.48 -29.04
CA GLU A 139 -11.65 -9.51 -28.09
C GLU A 139 -10.93 -9.40 -26.74
N TRP A 140 -9.62 -9.10 -26.75
CA TRP A 140 -8.86 -8.88 -25.52
C TRP A 140 -9.37 -7.65 -24.76
N VAL A 141 -9.54 -6.51 -25.44
CA VAL A 141 -10.00 -5.30 -24.79
C VAL A 141 -11.45 -5.43 -24.33
N GLN A 142 -12.31 -6.14 -25.07
CA GLN A 142 -13.66 -6.44 -24.61
C GLN A 142 -13.65 -7.25 -23.30
N LEU A 143 -12.78 -8.26 -23.18
CA LEU A 143 -12.57 -8.98 -21.93
C LEU A 143 -12.13 -8.04 -20.79
N PHE A 144 -11.28 -7.04 -21.06
CA PHE A 144 -10.84 -6.08 -20.03
C PHE A 144 -11.98 -5.16 -19.57
N VAL A 145 -12.85 -4.73 -20.49
CA VAL A 145 -14.09 -4.01 -20.16
C VAL A 145 -15.00 -4.89 -19.31
N ASP A 146 -15.17 -6.15 -19.69
CA ASP A 146 -16.03 -7.09 -18.96
C ASP A 146 -15.49 -7.43 -17.56
N ALA A 147 -14.17 -7.37 -17.39
CA ALA A 147 -13.48 -7.47 -16.11
C ALA A 147 -13.59 -6.19 -15.25
N GLY A 148 -14.06 -5.08 -15.81
CA GLY A 148 -14.21 -3.80 -15.12
C GLY A 148 -12.96 -2.92 -15.11
N ALA A 149 -11.98 -3.16 -15.98
CA ALA A 149 -10.83 -2.27 -16.08
C ALA A 149 -11.25 -0.85 -16.51
N ARG A 150 -10.54 0.17 -16.03
CA ARG A 150 -10.72 1.58 -16.43
C ARG A 150 -9.51 2.12 -17.21
N PHE A 151 -8.39 1.46 -17.08
CA PHE A 151 -7.21 1.65 -17.93
C PHE A 151 -6.65 0.29 -18.33
N ALA A 152 -6.04 0.20 -19.50
CA ALA A 152 -5.39 -1.02 -19.93
C ALA A 152 -4.27 -0.74 -20.94
N GLY A 153 -3.38 -1.71 -21.14
CA GLY A 153 -2.51 -1.72 -22.32
C GLY A 153 -1.30 -2.64 -22.24
N PRO A 154 -0.47 -2.61 -23.29
CA PRO A 154 0.62 -3.57 -23.45
C PRO A 154 1.85 -3.19 -22.63
N VAL A 155 2.64 -4.19 -22.25
CA VAL A 155 4.10 -4.01 -22.25
C VAL A 155 4.48 -3.73 -23.69
N ALA A 156 4.97 -2.54 -24.03
CA ALA A 156 5.34 -2.20 -25.43
C ALA A 156 6.80 -2.55 -25.74
N GLU A 157 7.66 -2.56 -24.74
CA GLU A 157 9.00 -3.14 -24.80
C GLU A 157 9.40 -3.63 -23.41
N HIS A 158 9.81 -4.90 -23.33
CA HIS A 158 10.32 -5.49 -22.10
C HIS A 158 11.85 -5.29 -22.02
N HIS A 159 12.57 -6.05 -21.20
CA HIS A 159 14.03 -5.97 -21.12
C HIS A 159 14.76 -6.56 -22.34
N ASP A 160 14.05 -7.22 -23.25
CA ASP A 160 14.59 -8.02 -24.36
C ASP A 160 15.01 -7.19 -25.59
N GLY A 161 14.79 -5.88 -25.57
CA GLY A 161 15.22 -4.94 -26.61
C GLY A 161 14.34 -4.97 -27.88
N PHE A 162 13.19 -5.64 -27.83
CA PHE A 162 12.26 -5.74 -28.96
C PHE A 162 11.07 -4.78 -28.81
N SER A 163 11.02 -3.75 -29.65
CA SER A 163 9.97 -2.73 -29.64
C SER A 163 8.69 -3.24 -30.34
N MET A 164 7.54 -3.26 -29.68
CA MET A 164 6.29 -3.76 -30.26
C MET A 164 5.45 -2.70 -30.99
N TRP A 165 6.11 -1.73 -31.61
CA TRP A 165 5.52 -0.70 -32.47
C TRP A 165 6.35 -0.51 -33.74
N ASP A 166 5.86 0.27 -34.70
CA ASP A 166 6.62 0.61 -35.92
C ASP A 166 7.80 1.59 -35.67
N SER A 167 8.82 1.14 -34.93
CA SER A 167 9.91 2.01 -34.49
C SER A 167 10.86 2.41 -35.62
N GLN A 168 11.26 3.69 -35.62
CA GLN A 168 12.32 4.22 -36.48
C GLN A 168 13.68 4.20 -35.80
N VAL A 169 13.72 4.29 -34.46
CA VAL A 169 14.96 4.30 -33.68
C VAL A 169 15.48 2.90 -33.34
N ASN A 170 14.59 1.89 -33.37
CA ASN A 170 14.92 0.49 -33.16
C ASN A 170 14.38 -0.41 -34.29
N GLU A 171 15.27 -0.97 -35.10
CA GLU A 171 14.94 -1.93 -36.17
C GLU A 171 14.49 -3.31 -35.64
N TRP A 172 14.74 -3.60 -34.37
CA TRP A 172 14.21 -4.78 -33.69
C TRP A 172 12.79 -4.52 -33.22
N ASN A 173 11.85 -4.55 -34.16
CA ASN A 173 10.47 -4.23 -33.87
C ASN A 173 9.43 -5.12 -34.56
N SER A 174 8.19 -5.07 -34.08
CA SER A 174 7.12 -5.99 -34.51
C SER A 174 6.60 -5.76 -35.95
N VAL A 175 6.99 -4.67 -36.61
CA VAL A 175 6.64 -4.37 -38.01
C VAL A 175 7.73 -4.82 -38.97
N LYS A 176 8.99 -4.45 -38.73
CA LYS A 176 10.13 -4.85 -39.57
C LYS A 176 10.50 -6.32 -39.38
N LYS A 177 10.24 -6.87 -38.20
CA LYS A 177 10.57 -8.26 -37.81
C LYS A 177 9.39 -8.90 -37.05
N GLY A 178 9.50 -10.18 -36.72
CA GLY A 178 8.42 -10.87 -35.99
C GLY A 178 7.11 -10.96 -36.81
N PRO A 179 5.96 -10.54 -36.27
CA PRO A 179 4.64 -10.72 -36.90
C PRO A 179 4.35 -9.81 -38.10
N GLY A 180 5.12 -8.73 -38.32
CA GLY A 180 4.80 -7.75 -39.35
C GLY A 180 3.57 -6.89 -39.03
N LEU A 181 3.32 -6.63 -37.73
CA LEU A 181 2.16 -5.91 -37.21
C LEU A 181 2.60 -4.82 -36.24
N ASP A 182 1.99 -3.63 -36.32
CA ASP A 182 2.18 -2.59 -35.30
C ASP A 182 1.29 -2.91 -34.09
N LEU A 183 1.83 -3.67 -33.14
CA LEU A 183 1.05 -4.21 -32.02
C LEU A 183 0.58 -3.10 -31.07
N LEU A 184 1.45 -2.12 -30.79
CA LEU A 184 1.09 -0.96 -29.97
C LEU A 184 -0.05 -0.16 -30.62
N LYS A 185 -0.02 0.06 -31.93
CA LYS A 185 -1.13 0.75 -32.64
C LYS A 185 -2.42 -0.05 -32.59
N LEU A 186 -2.36 -1.37 -32.79
CA LEU A 186 -3.54 -2.24 -32.72
C LEU A 186 -4.19 -2.17 -31.34
N PHE A 187 -3.41 -2.31 -30.26
CA PHE A 187 -3.93 -2.25 -28.90
C PHE A 187 -4.40 -0.85 -28.52
N SER A 188 -3.62 0.20 -28.79
CA SER A 188 -4.03 1.58 -28.46
C SER A 188 -5.34 1.97 -29.15
N THR A 189 -5.55 1.53 -30.40
CA THR A 189 -6.80 1.72 -31.13
C THR A 189 -7.96 1.00 -30.44
N ALA A 190 -7.82 -0.31 -30.17
CA ALA A 190 -8.87 -1.11 -29.53
C ALA A 190 -9.24 -0.59 -28.13
N ILE A 191 -8.23 -0.23 -27.31
CA ILE A 191 -8.39 0.31 -25.95
C ILE A 191 -9.18 1.62 -25.98
N ARG A 192 -8.79 2.56 -26.85
CA ARG A 192 -9.50 3.84 -26.97
C ARG A 192 -10.90 3.67 -27.55
N ALA A 193 -11.10 2.75 -28.50
CA ALA A 193 -12.41 2.45 -29.07
C ALA A 193 -13.42 1.94 -28.02
N LYS A 194 -12.92 1.33 -26.93
CA LYS A 194 -13.73 0.87 -25.80
C LYS A 194 -13.80 1.87 -24.63
N GLY A 195 -13.28 3.08 -24.81
CA GLY A 195 -13.34 4.16 -23.82
C GLY A 195 -12.45 3.95 -22.60
N LEU A 196 -11.47 3.04 -22.67
CA LEU A 196 -10.48 2.84 -21.63
C LEU A 196 -9.35 3.86 -21.75
N LYS A 197 -8.76 4.23 -20.62
CA LYS A 197 -7.50 4.98 -20.56
C LYS A 197 -6.34 4.09 -21.03
N LEU A 198 -5.43 4.64 -21.81
CA LEU A 198 -4.31 3.86 -22.37
C LEU A 198 -3.11 3.84 -21.41
N LEU A 199 -2.69 2.66 -21.01
CA LEU A 199 -1.41 2.42 -20.33
C LEU A 199 -0.41 1.85 -21.34
N VAL A 200 0.85 2.28 -21.26
CA VAL A 200 1.96 1.64 -21.96
C VAL A 200 3.07 1.36 -20.97
N ALA A 201 3.46 0.09 -20.83
CA ALA A 201 4.54 -0.35 -19.94
C ALA A 201 5.86 -0.50 -20.71
N MET A 202 6.94 0.01 -20.11
CA MET A 202 8.28 0.10 -20.69
C MET A 202 9.30 -0.40 -19.66
N HIS A 203 10.13 -1.37 -20.06
CA HIS A 203 11.10 -2.01 -19.15
C HIS A 203 12.54 -1.92 -19.68
N HIS A 204 12.77 -1.14 -20.74
CA HIS A 204 13.97 -1.16 -21.55
C HIS A 204 15.21 -0.53 -20.87
N ALA A 205 15.08 0.05 -19.67
CA ALA A 205 16.23 0.47 -18.87
C ALA A 205 17.11 -0.73 -18.49
N TYR A 206 16.53 -1.87 -18.10
CA TYR A 206 17.33 -3.04 -17.73
C TYR A 206 18.01 -3.72 -18.92
N ASN A 207 17.55 -3.48 -20.15
CA ASN A 207 18.15 -4.06 -21.37
C ASN A 207 19.66 -3.82 -21.42
N PHE A 208 20.08 -2.56 -21.27
CA PHE A 208 21.49 -2.15 -21.37
C PHE A 208 22.20 -1.96 -20.02
N THR A 209 21.47 -2.05 -18.90
CA THR A 209 22.05 -1.91 -17.55
C THR A 209 22.29 -3.24 -16.84
N GLY A 210 21.99 -4.37 -17.50
CA GLY A 210 22.46 -5.67 -17.03
C GLY A 210 21.73 -6.90 -17.57
N PHE A 211 20.59 -6.77 -18.26
CA PHE A 211 19.76 -7.93 -18.65
C PHE A 211 20.51 -8.96 -19.52
N TYR A 212 21.41 -8.51 -20.40
CA TYR A 212 22.20 -9.37 -21.29
C TYR A 212 23.68 -9.56 -20.88
N GLU A 213 24.03 -9.40 -19.61
CA GLU A 213 25.41 -9.62 -19.09
C GLU A 213 26.04 -10.96 -19.47
N SER A 214 25.24 -12.02 -19.60
CA SER A 214 25.71 -13.37 -19.96
C SER A 214 25.68 -13.62 -21.48
N ALA A 215 25.09 -12.72 -22.27
CA ALA A 215 25.06 -12.86 -23.72
C ALA A 215 26.44 -12.53 -24.33
N PRO A 216 26.83 -13.19 -25.44
CA PRO A 216 28.09 -12.88 -26.10
C PRO A 216 28.17 -11.42 -26.57
N ALA A 217 29.38 -10.87 -26.57
CA ALA A 217 29.65 -9.57 -27.17
C ALA A 217 29.34 -9.61 -28.68
N GLN A 218 28.63 -8.60 -29.16
CA GLN A 218 28.21 -8.48 -30.56
C GLN A 218 29.15 -7.56 -31.32
N THR A 219 29.45 -7.91 -32.57
CA THR A 219 30.19 -7.04 -33.50
C THR A 219 29.27 -6.31 -34.47
N ASP A 220 28.13 -6.90 -34.83
CA ASP A 220 27.10 -6.27 -35.65
C ASP A 220 26.42 -5.11 -34.90
N PRO A 221 26.39 -3.88 -35.45
CA PRO A 221 25.76 -2.73 -34.81
C PRO A 221 24.27 -2.92 -34.50
N SER A 222 23.54 -3.65 -35.35
CA SER A 222 22.11 -3.90 -35.13
C SER A 222 21.91 -4.87 -33.95
N LEU A 223 22.71 -5.94 -33.86
CA LEU A 223 22.66 -6.86 -32.72
C LEU A 223 23.12 -6.19 -31.43
N LYS A 224 24.11 -5.28 -31.47
CA LYS A 224 24.47 -4.48 -30.29
C LYS A 224 23.26 -3.74 -29.73
N LYS A 225 22.39 -3.18 -30.58
CA LYS A 225 21.17 -2.50 -30.16
C LYS A 225 20.17 -3.43 -29.46
N LEU A 226 19.95 -4.64 -29.99
CA LEU A 226 19.05 -5.61 -29.38
C LEU A 226 19.53 -6.04 -27.98
N TYR A 227 20.83 -6.29 -27.86
CA TYR A 227 21.44 -6.84 -26.65
C TYR A 227 21.94 -5.77 -25.66
N GLY A 228 21.65 -4.49 -25.87
CA GLY A 228 22.04 -3.40 -24.97
C GLY A 228 23.56 -3.15 -24.89
N GLN A 229 24.26 -3.22 -26.03
CA GLN A 229 25.72 -3.16 -26.14
C GLN A 229 26.24 -1.99 -27.00
N LEU A 230 25.45 -0.94 -27.25
CA LEU A 230 25.88 0.24 -28.01
C LEU A 230 26.84 1.14 -27.24
N GLY A 231 26.92 0.96 -25.92
CA GLY A 231 27.69 1.78 -24.99
C GLY A 231 26.85 2.88 -24.32
N PRO A 232 27.27 3.38 -23.14
CA PRO A 232 26.38 4.12 -22.24
C PRO A 232 25.69 5.34 -22.86
N ALA A 233 26.42 6.19 -23.60
CA ALA A 233 25.83 7.40 -24.17
C ALA A 233 24.76 7.09 -25.24
N ALA A 234 25.01 6.10 -26.10
CA ALA A 234 24.08 5.71 -27.15
C ALA A 234 22.84 5.02 -26.58
N GLU A 235 23.02 4.18 -25.56
CA GLU A 235 21.91 3.47 -24.90
C GLU A 235 21.01 4.43 -24.11
N ASN A 236 21.59 5.39 -23.38
CA ASN A 236 20.82 6.42 -22.68
C ASN A 236 20.00 7.30 -23.64
N GLN A 237 20.58 7.68 -24.78
CA GLN A 237 19.83 8.42 -25.80
C GLN A 237 18.72 7.54 -26.41
N LEU A 238 19.02 6.27 -26.74
CA LEU A 238 18.03 5.34 -27.27
C LEU A 238 16.88 5.09 -26.28
N TRP A 239 17.18 5.04 -24.98
CA TRP A 239 16.18 4.91 -23.93
C TRP A 239 15.15 6.05 -23.98
N PHE A 240 15.62 7.29 -24.10
CA PHE A 240 14.74 8.46 -24.24
C PHE A 240 14.02 8.47 -25.60
N ASP A 241 14.72 8.19 -26.69
CA ASP A 241 14.16 8.22 -28.04
C ASP A 241 13.02 7.21 -28.22
N LYS A 242 13.14 6.01 -27.62
CA LYS A 242 12.06 5.00 -27.59
C LYS A 242 10.81 5.53 -26.88
N LEU A 243 10.98 6.16 -25.71
CA LEU A 243 9.87 6.77 -24.96
C LEU A 243 9.22 7.90 -25.76
N LYS A 244 10.03 8.74 -26.40
CA LYS A 244 9.55 9.82 -27.26
C LYS A 244 8.69 9.29 -28.41
N GLU A 245 9.11 8.24 -29.11
CA GLU A 245 8.30 7.61 -30.16
C GLU A 245 6.96 7.08 -29.62
N VAL A 246 6.96 6.42 -28.46
CA VAL A 246 5.74 5.91 -27.83
C VAL A 246 4.78 7.05 -27.47
N ILE A 247 5.30 8.14 -26.90
CA ILE A 247 4.54 9.35 -26.55
C ILE A 247 3.86 9.93 -27.81
N ASP A 248 4.62 10.14 -28.87
CA ASP A 248 4.13 10.77 -30.10
C ASP A 248 3.12 9.89 -30.85
N ARG A 249 3.33 8.57 -30.84
CA ARG A 249 2.51 7.62 -31.62
C ARG A 249 1.23 7.19 -30.91
N ALA A 250 1.31 6.93 -29.61
CA ALA A 250 0.23 6.30 -28.86
C ALA A 250 -0.49 7.27 -27.91
N GLN A 251 0.14 8.40 -27.57
CA GLN A 251 -0.36 9.38 -26.60
C GLN A 251 -0.86 8.72 -25.31
N PRO A 252 -0.04 7.93 -24.60
CA PRO A 252 -0.49 7.19 -23.42
C PRO A 252 -1.09 8.12 -22.36
N ASP A 253 -2.10 7.63 -21.64
CA ASP A 253 -2.61 8.28 -20.43
C ASP A 253 -1.75 7.89 -19.22
N ILE A 254 -1.11 6.71 -19.26
CA ILE A 254 -0.15 6.22 -18.26
C ILE A 254 1.09 5.68 -18.99
N LEU A 255 2.28 6.19 -18.62
CA LEU A 255 3.55 5.55 -18.96
C LEU A 255 4.10 4.87 -17.72
N TRP A 256 4.12 3.55 -17.77
CA TRP A 256 4.61 2.72 -16.68
C TRP A 256 6.06 2.34 -16.96
N GLN A 257 6.94 2.54 -15.98
CA GLN A 257 8.37 2.26 -16.10
C GLN A 257 8.80 1.23 -15.05
N ASP A 258 9.56 0.23 -15.50
CA ASP A 258 10.13 -0.78 -14.61
C ASP A 258 11.35 -0.25 -13.83
N PHE A 259 12.09 -1.14 -13.16
CA PHE A 259 13.26 -0.83 -12.35
C PHE A 259 14.55 -0.52 -13.15
N ASN A 260 15.63 -0.20 -12.42
CA ASN A 260 16.96 0.22 -12.89
C ASN A 260 17.01 1.59 -13.57
N LEU A 261 16.05 2.47 -13.26
CA LEU A 261 16.06 3.86 -13.72
C LEU A 261 17.20 4.67 -13.08
N ASP A 262 17.68 4.30 -11.90
CA ASP A 262 18.87 4.91 -11.27
C ASP A 262 20.15 4.74 -12.12
N ALA A 263 20.19 3.74 -12.99
CA ALA A 263 21.30 3.50 -13.92
C ALA A 263 21.13 4.22 -15.27
N VAL A 264 19.98 4.88 -15.49
CA VAL A 264 19.74 5.76 -16.63
C VAL A 264 20.20 7.17 -16.27
N ASP A 265 20.88 7.84 -17.20
CA ASP A 265 21.35 9.21 -17.06
C ASP A 265 20.20 10.12 -16.61
N GLU A 266 20.42 10.87 -15.53
CA GLU A 266 19.41 11.75 -14.94
C GLU A 266 18.85 12.75 -15.94
N GLN A 267 19.72 13.29 -16.81
CA GLN A 267 19.32 14.19 -17.87
C GLN A 267 18.28 13.55 -18.81
N GLN A 268 18.42 12.27 -19.15
CA GLN A 268 17.47 11.59 -20.02
C GLN A 268 16.16 11.30 -19.31
N ARG A 269 16.20 10.91 -18.02
CA ARG A 269 15.00 10.81 -17.18
C ARG A 269 14.22 12.12 -17.14
N LEU A 270 14.90 13.24 -16.93
CA LEU A 270 14.32 14.59 -16.93
C LEU A 270 13.80 15.00 -18.32
N ASN A 271 14.52 14.68 -19.39
CA ASN A 271 14.06 14.90 -20.77
C ASN A 271 12.75 14.15 -21.03
N PHE A 272 12.66 12.89 -20.60
CA PHE A 272 11.45 12.08 -20.71
C PHE A 272 10.26 12.74 -20.00
N LEU A 273 10.41 13.07 -18.72
CA LEU A 273 9.33 13.66 -17.91
C LEU A 273 8.87 15.01 -18.49
N ALA A 274 9.81 15.90 -18.77
CA ALA A 274 9.51 17.21 -19.36
C ALA A 274 8.82 17.06 -20.73
N TYR A 275 9.29 16.15 -21.58
CA TYR A 275 8.67 15.92 -22.88
C TYR A 275 7.24 15.40 -22.75
N TYR A 276 7.04 14.37 -21.92
CA TYR A 276 5.72 13.75 -21.73
C TYR A 276 4.70 14.74 -21.15
N TYR A 277 5.07 15.52 -20.13
CA TYR A 277 4.17 16.48 -19.50
C TYR A 277 3.86 17.68 -20.41
N ASN A 278 4.83 18.14 -21.21
CA ASN A 278 4.55 19.15 -22.23
C ASN A 278 3.60 18.63 -23.32
N GLN A 279 3.76 17.37 -23.74
CA GLN A 279 2.85 16.75 -24.69
C GLN A 279 1.44 16.60 -24.10
N ALA A 280 1.34 16.19 -22.84
CA ALA A 280 0.09 16.14 -22.10
C ALA A 280 -0.64 17.50 -22.06
N ASN A 281 0.10 18.58 -21.79
CA ASN A 281 -0.41 19.95 -21.88
C ASN A 281 -0.94 20.27 -23.30
N SER A 282 -0.20 19.90 -24.34
CA SER A 282 -0.62 20.13 -25.74
C SER A 282 -1.89 19.36 -26.11
N TRP A 283 -2.10 18.19 -25.50
CA TRP A 283 -3.29 17.37 -25.70
C TRP A 283 -4.47 17.81 -24.82
N GLY A 284 -4.24 18.70 -23.85
CA GLY A 284 -5.21 19.05 -22.82
C GLY A 284 -5.60 17.85 -21.95
N ARG A 285 -4.65 16.96 -21.63
CA ARG A 285 -4.89 15.73 -20.88
C ARG A 285 -4.03 15.68 -19.62
N GLU A 286 -4.61 15.15 -18.54
CA GLU A 286 -3.86 14.75 -17.36
C GLU A 286 -3.27 13.35 -17.58
N VAL A 287 -1.95 13.21 -17.44
CA VAL A 287 -1.21 11.95 -17.62
C VAL A 287 -0.53 11.50 -16.34
N VAL A 288 -0.14 10.22 -16.31
CA VAL A 288 0.60 9.61 -15.19
C VAL A 288 1.90 9.01 -15.71
N ALA A 289 3.01 9.32 -15.04
CA ALA A 289 4.24 8.54 -15.13
C ALA A 289 4.38 7.72 -13.84
N THR A 290 4.74 6.44 -13.95
CA THR A 290 5.01 5.59 -12.77
C THR A 290 6.47 5.16 -12.73
N TYR A 291 6.93 4.76 -11.55
CA TYR A 291 8.31 4.31 -11.33
C TYR A 291 8.42 3.32 -10.18
N LYS A 292 9.45 2.48 -10.22
CA LYS A 292 9.89 1.61 -9.10
C LYS A 292 11.15 2.12 -8.39
N ASP A 293 12.02 2.80 -9.11
CA ASP A 293 13.25 3.45 -8.63
C ASP A 293 13.65 4.62 -9.55
N GLY A 294 14.77 5.30 -9.29
CA GLY A 294 15.29 6.33 -10.19
C GLY A 294 14.45 7.60 -10.39
N MET A 295 13.34 7.79 -9.69
CA MET A 295 12.59 9.07 -9.68
C MET A 295 12.38 9.55 -8.24
N ASN A 296 11.99 10.81 -8.07
CA ASN A 296 11.90 11.43 -6.75
C ASN A 296 10.49 11.37 -6.12
N GLY A 297 9.46 10.99 -6.88
CA GLY A 297 8.10 10.74 -6.40
C GLY A 297 7.25 11.98 -6.17
N LYS A 298 7.63 13.14 -6.70
CA LYS A 298 6.85 14.38 -6.58
C LYS A 298 5.99 14.65 -7.81
N GLY A 299 6.50 14.32 -9.00
CA GLY A 299 5.75 14.39 -10.27
C GLY A 299 5.23 13.02 -10.73
N GLU A 300 5.64 11.94 -10.10
CA GLU A 300 5.39 10.57 -10.54
C GLU A 300 4.66 9.74 -9.46
N VAL A 301 3.97 8.68 -9.89
CA VAL A 301 3.31 7.72 -8.99
C VAL A 301 4.25 6.56 -8.71
N PHE A 302 4.54 6.32 -7.42
CA PHE A 302 5.30 5.15 -7.02
C PHE A 302 4.50 3.87 -7.26
N ASP A 303 5.13 2.91 -7.92
CA ASP A 303 4.61 1.56 -8.12
C ASP A 303 5.26 0.61 -7.12
N TYR A 304 4.48 0.15 -6.16
CA TYR A 304 4.92 -0.88 -5.23
C TYR A 304 4.99 -2.22 -5.94
N GLU A 305 6.11 -2.93 -5.77
CA GLU A 305 6.21 -4.32 -6.17
C GLU A 305 5.07 -5.18 -5.61
N ARG A 306 4.85 -6.30 -6.29
CA ARG A 306 3.76 -7.23 -6.14
C ARG A 306 3.40 -7.50 -4.68
N GLY A 307 2.22 -7.02 -4.30
CA GLY A 307 1.67 -7.14 -2.95
C GLY A 307 1.31 -5.82 -2.29
N GLY A 308 1.96 -4.73 -2.70
CA GLY A 308 1.70 -3.40 -2.17
C GLY A 308 2.04 -3.25 -0.67
N PRO A 309 1.73 -2.08 -0.09
CA PRO A 309 2.01 -1.79 1.31
C PRO A 309 1.15 -2.62 2.28
N ALA A 310 1.68 -2.86 3.47
CA ALA A 310 0.98 -3.56 4.56
C ALA A 310 -0.20 -2.76 5.12
N ASP A 311 -0.08 -1.42 5.11
CA ASP A 311 -0.99 -0.49 5.75
C ASP A 311 -1.45 0.60 4.78
N LEU A 312 -2.43 1.40 5.22
CA LEU A 312 -2.89 2.59 4.52
C LEU A 312 -1.71 3.52 4.24
N THR A 313 -1.52 3.88 2.97
CA THR A 313 -0.30 4.57 2.51
C THR A 313 -0.62 5.81 1.68
N THR A 314 0.18 6.85 1.86
CA THR A 314 0.11 8.12 1.13
C THR A 314 1.52 8.59 0.73
N PRO A 315 1.72 9.32 -0.38
CA PRO A 315 0.72 9.76 -1.36
C PRO A 315 0.07 8.60 -2.14
N TYR A 316 -0.91 8.89 -3.00
CA TYR A 316 -1.61 7.87 -3.79
C TYR A 316 -0.61 7.05 -4.62
N TRP A 317 -0.81 5.75 -4.69
CA TRP A 317 0.16 4.81 -5.24
C TRP A 317 -0.46 3.79 -6.20
N LEU A 318 0.39 3.08 -6.94
CA LEU A 318 0.03 1.93 -7.78
C LEU A 318 0.74 0.68 -7.23
N THR A 319 0.17 -0.50 -7.44
CA THR A 319 0.93 -1.76 -7.39
C THR A 319 0.55 -2.61 -8.59
N ASP A 320 1.54 -3.29 -9.15
CA ASP A 320 1.37 -4.38 -10.08
C ASP A 320 1.06 -5.70 -9.34
N ASP A 321 0.18 -6.53 -9.89
CA ASP A 321 -0.05 -7.91 -9.44
C ASP A 321 -0.26 -8.80 -10.66
N SER A 322 -0.25 -10.13 -10.48
CA SER A 322 -0.41 -11.08 -11.58
C SER A 322 -1.45 -12.13 -11.25
N ILE A 323 -2.26 -12.49 -12.25
CA ILE A 323 -3.16 -13.65 -12.15
C ILE A 323 -2.35 -14.95 -11.96
N SER A 324 -1.13 -14.98 -12.50
CA SER A 324 -0.26 -16.14 -12.36
C SER A 324 0.50 -16.15 -11.04
N SER A 325 0.60 -17.35 -10.46
CA SER A 325 1.42 -17.61 -9.28
C SER A 325 2.89 -17.95 -9.57
N SER A 326 3.30 -17.92 -10.84
CA SER A 326 4.64 -18.39 -11.23
C SER A 326 5.43 -17.43 -12.12
N SER A 327 4.78 -16.71 -13.06
CA SER A 327 5.49 -15.92 -14.08
C SER A 327 4.62 -14.76 -14.56
N TRP A 328 5.22 -13.67 -15.05
CA TRP A 328 4.46 -12.59 -15.68
C TRP A 328 4.02 -12.97 -17.10
N CYS A 329 4.86 -13.66 -17.88
CA CYS A 329 4.47 -14.20 -19.18
C CYS A 329 3.98 -15.65 -19.11
N TYR A 330 3.36 -16.12 -20.20
CA TYR A 330 2.89 -17.50 -20.30
C TYR A 330 4.06 -18.49 -20.26
N THR A 331 3.88 -19.57 -19.50
CA THR A 331 4.74 -20.75 -19.53
C THR A 331 3.89 -22.03 -19.57
N GLN A 332 4.44 -23.10 -20.13
CA GLN A 332 3.79 -24.40 -20.08
C GLN A 332 3.72 -24.86 -18.61
N GLY A 333 2.50 -25.15 -18.13
CA GLY A 333 2.28 -25.49 -16.73
C GLY A 333 2.18 -24.29 -15.77
N ILE A 334 2.00 -23.07 -16.31
CA ILE A 334 1.79 -21.85 -15.51
C ILE A 334 0.71 -22.05 -14.43
N GLY A 335 1.04 -21.64 -13.20
CA GLY A 335 0.10 -21.66 -12.07
C GLY A 335 -0.74 -20.39 -12.01
N TYR A 336 -1.95 -20.49 -11.44
CA TYR A 336 -2.88 -19.38 -11.26
C TYR A 336 -3.37 -19.29 -9.82
N TYR A 337 -3.59 -18.07 -9.34
CA TYR A 337 -4.32 -17.87 -8.08
C TYR A 337 -5.81 -18.11 -8.26
N SER A 338 -6.52 -18.31 -7.15
CA SER A 338 -7.98 -18.37 -7.18
C SER A 338 -8.61 -16.99 -7.41
N ILE A 339 -9.84 -16.98 -7.92
CA ILE A 339 -10.68 -15.78 -8.05
C ILE A 339 -10.77 -15.04 -6.71
N GLN A 340 -10.97 -15.77 -5.60
CA GLN A 340 -11.16 -15.19 -4.29
C GLN A 340 -9.88 -14.51 -3.75
N GLN A 341 -8.70 -15.12 -3.97
CA GLN A 341 -7.43 -14.49 -3.63
C GLN A 341 -7.24 -13.17 -4.38
N MET A 342 -7.49 -13.17 -5.68
CA MET A 342 -7.29 -11.98 -6.51
C MET A 342 -8.30 -10.87 -6.18
N LEU A 343 -9.58 -11.22 -6.03
CA LEU A 343 -10.62 -10.27 -5.66
C LEU A 343 -10.35 -9.64 -4.28
N HIS A 344 -9.96 -10.44 -3.29
CA HIS A 344 -9.71 -9.93 -1.94
C HIS A 344 -8.43 -9.08 -1.87
N SER A 345 -7.36 -9.46 -2.58
CA SER A 345 -6.15 -8.63 -2.73
C SER A 345 -6.52 -7.28 -3.35
N PHE A 346 -7.32 -7.28 -4.43
CA PHE A 346 -7.79 -6.06 -5.08
C PHE A 346 -8.54 -5.12 -4.14
N ILE A 347 -9.55 -5.63 -3.42
CA ILE A 347 -10.33 -4.85 -2.45
C ILE A 347 -9.43 -4.28 -1.34
N ASP A 348 -8.45 -5.07 -0.87
CA ASP A 348 -7.47 -4.63 0.13
C ASP A 348 -6.64 -3.43 -0.37
N ARG A 349 -6.14 -3.45 -1.62
CA ARG A 349 -5.33 -2.36 -2.16
C ARG A 349 -6.12 -1.05 -2.32
N VAL A 350 -7.35 -1.16 -2.82
CA VAL A 350 -8.25 0.00 -2.94
C VAL A 350 -8.50 0.66 -1.58
N SER A 351 -8.70 -0.16 -0.53
CA SER A 351 -8.89 0.35 0.84
C SER A 351 -7.66 1.04 1.43
N LYS A 352 -6.46 0.73 0.91
CA LYS A 352 -5.17 1.27 1.35
C LYS A 352 -4.66 2.43 0.49
N ASN A 353 -5.55 3.05 -0.28
CA ASN A 353 -5.31 4.26 -1.07
C ASN A 353 -4.46 4.03 -2.34
N GLY A 354 -4.59 2.86 -2.97
CA GLY A 354 -3.88 2.54 -4.20
C GLY A 354 -4.76 2.03 -5.33
N ASN A 355 -4.17 2.02 -6.54
CA ASN A 355 -4.69 1.31 -7.70
C ASN A 355 -4.01 -0.06 -7.87
N VAL A 356 -4.69 -0.99 -8.53
CA VAL A 356 -4.13 -2.28 -8.95
C VAL A 356 -3.99 -2.31 -10.46
N LEU A 357 -2.79 -2.62 -10.93
CA LEU A 357 -2.49 -2.97 -12.31
C LEU A 357 -2.29 -4.48 -12.43
N LEU A 358 -3.30 -5.19 -12.94
CA LEU A 358 -3.29 -6.65 -12.99
C LEU A 358 -2.71 -7.16 -14.31
N ASN A 359 -1.65 -7.96 -14.21
CA ASN A 359 -1.04 -8.66 -15.33
C ASN A 359 -1.83 -9.91 -15.73
N ILE A 360 -1.97 -10.11 -17.03
CA ILE A 360 -2.29 -11.40 -17.64
C ILE A 360 -1.13 -11.92 -18.49
N ALA A 361 -1.15 -13.22 -18.77
CA ALA A 361 -0.08 -13.96 -19.43
C ALA A 361 -0.61 -14.71 -20.67
N PRO A 362 -0.86 -14.02 -21.80
CA PRO A 362 -1.29 -14.64 -23.05
C PRO A 362 -0.22 -15.55 -23.65
N MET A 363 -0.65 -16.59 -24.38
CA MET A 363 0.25 -17.47 -25.14
C MET A 363 0.84 -16.73 -26.35
N ALA A 364 2.00 -17.17 -26.85
CA ALA A 364 2.70 -16.51 -27.96
C ALA A 364 1.87 -16.32 -29.25
N ASP A 365 0.86 -17.17 -29.49
CA ASP A 365 -0.05 -17.08 -30.65
C ASP A 365 -1.19 -16.06 -30.48
N GLY A 366 -1.29 -15.42 -29.32
CA GLY A 366 -2.35 -14.46 -28.97
C GLY A 366 -3.55 -15.07 -28.23
N THR A 367 -3.49 -16.36 -27.85
CA THR A 367 -4.55 -16.98 -27.04
C THR A 367 -4.43 -16.57 -25.57
N ILE A 368 -5.49 -16.01 -24.99
CA ILE A 368 -5.60 -15.88 -23.52
C ILE A 368 -6.13 -17.20 -22.94
N PRO A 369 -5.41 -17.87 -22.03
CA PRO A 369 -5.88 -19.10 -21.39
C PRO A 369 -7.21 -18.91 -20.64
N GLN A 370 -8.09 -19.93 -20.68
CA GLN A 370 -9.44 -19.82 -20.11
C GLN A 370 -9.43 -19.48 -18.61
N ALA A 371 -8.53 -20.07 -17.82
CA ALA A 371 -8.41 -19.77 -16.40
C ALA A 371 -8.14 -18.28 -16.10
N GLN A 372 -7.40 -17.58 -16.98
CA GLN A 372 -7.17 -16.14 -16.83
C GLN A 372 -8.44 -15.35 -17.13
N LYS A 373 -9.21 -15.76 -18.16
CA LYS A 373 -10.52 -15.16 -18.46
C LYS A 373 -11.49 -15.35 -17.30
N ASP A 374 -11.55 -16.54 -16.71
CA ASP A 374 -12.45 -16.85 -15.59
C ASP A 374 -12.14 -15.97 -14.37
N ILE A 375 -10.86 -15.73 -14.08
CA ILE A 375 -10.43 -14.85 -12.98
C ILE A 375 -10.80 -13.39 -13.26
N LEU A 376 -10.53 -12.90 -14.47
CA LEU A 376 -10.90 -11.55 -14.89
C LEU A 376 -12.41 -11.33 -14.81
N LEU A 377 -13.21 -12.27 -15.32
CA LEU A 377 -14.67 -12.19 -15.30
C LEU A 377 -15.24 -12.34 -13.88
N GLY A 378 -14.57 -13.10 -13.00
CA GLY A 378 -14.93 -13.19 -11.58
C GLY A 378 -14.72 -11.86 -10.84
N ILE A 379 -13.63 -11.14 -11.12
CA ILE A 379 -13.43 -9.76 -10.62
C ILE A 379 -14.48 -8.82 -11.23
N GLY A 380 -14.73 -8.96 -12.53
CA GLY A 380 -15.74 -8.18 -13.27
C GLY A 380 -17.15 -8.33 -12.72
N ASP A 381 -17.57 -9.54 -12.30
CA ASP A 381 -18.87 -9.77 -11.68
C ASP A 381 -19.01 -8.95 -10.38
N HIS A 382 -17.98 -8.93 -9.52
CA HIS A 382 -17.99 -8.10 -8.31
C HIS A 382 -18.09 -6.62 -8.66
N LEU A 383 -17.26 -6.14 -9.59
CA LEU A 383 -17.22 -4.72 -9.98
C LEU A 383 -18.51 -4.25 -10.68
N LYS A 384 -19.17 -5.12 -11.45
CA LYS A 384 -20.47 -4.84 -12.07
C LYS A 384 -21.57 -4.67 -11.02
N ARG A 385 -21.56 -5.43 -9.92
CA ARG A 385 -22.59 -5.37 -8.87
C ARG A 385 -22.30 -4.30 -7.82
N PHE A 386 -21.04 -4.18 -7.42
CA PHE A 386 -20.60 -3.42 -6.26
C PHE A 386 -19.64 -2.28 -6.60
N GLY A 387 -19.49 -1.92 -7.87
CA GLY A 387 -18.56 -0.87 -8.31
C GLY A 387 -18.75 0.49 -7.63
N GLU A 388 -19.93 0.79 -7.08
CA GLU A 388 -20.19 1.98 -6.26
C GLU A 388 -19.29 2.07 -5.00
N SER A 389 -18.86 0.93 -4.44
CA SER A 389 -17.94 0.90 -3.29
C SER A 389 -16.45 0.88 -3.68
N VAL A 390 -16.16 0.95 -4.98
CA VAL A 390 -14.79 0.85 -5.51
C VAL A 390 -14.46 2.08 -6.34
N TYR A 391 -15.12 2.26 -7.49
CA TYR A 391 -14.82 3.36 -8.41
C TYR A 391 -15.18 4.71 -7.78
N ALA A 392 -14.36 5.72 -8.08
CA ALA A 392 -14.50 7.08 -7.55
C ALA A 392 -14.56 7.19 -6.01
N THR A 393 -14.32 6.10 -5.29
CA THR A 393 -14.14 6.13 -3.83
C THR A 393 -12.72 6.57 -3.49
N ARG A 394 -12.49 6.79 -2.21
CA ARG A 394 -11.16 6.99 -1.64
C ARG A 394 -11.04 6.12 -0.40
N ALA A 395 -9.80 5.90 0.02
CA ALA A 395 -9.55 5.27 1.30
C ALA A 395 -10.22 6.08 2.42
N TRP A 396 -10.66 5.34 3.43
CA TRP A 396 -11.06 5.93 4.70
C TRP A 396 -9.84 5.99 5.64
N THR A 397 -10.02 6.68 6.76
CA THR A 397 -9.03 6.81 7.83
C THR A 397 -8.50 5.47 8.37
N ALA A 398 -9.30 4.41 8.29
CA ALA A 398 -8.87 3.04 8.51
C ALA A 398 -9.12 2.23 7.24
N TYR A 399 -8.13 1.45 6.79
CA TYR A 399 -8.30 0.62 5.59
C TYR A 399 -9.19 -0.61 5.84
N GLY A 400 -9.20 -1.14 7.07
CA GLY A 400 -9.94 -2.36 7.37
C GLY A 400 -9.67 -2.94 8.75
N GLU A 401 -10.33 -4.06 9.03
CA GLU A 401 -10.14 -4.89 10.21
C GLU A 401 -10.21 -6.38 9.83
N GLY A 402 -9.85 -7.24 10.80
CA GLY A 402 -9.84 -8.69 10.63
C GLY A 402 -8.45 -9.33 10.74
N PRO A 403 -8.42 -10.68 10.83
CA PRO A 403 -7.20 -11.44 11.07
C PRO A 403 -6.29 -11.51 9.83
N THR A 404 -6.81 -11.38 8.62
CA THR A 404 -6.03 -11.57 7.40
C THR A 404 -5.30 -10.27 7.04
N LYS A 405 -3.96 -10.34 7.10
CA LYS A 405 -3.06 -9.25 6.68
C LYS A 405 -2.53 -9.53 5.27
N MET A 406 -2.36 -8.47 4.48
CA MET A 406 -1.92 -8.55 3.08
C MET A 406 -0.92 -7.42 2.80
N GLY A 407 0.04 -7.67 1.91
CA GLY A 407 1.11 -6.72 1.58
C GLY A 407 2.24 -6.68 2.62
N GLY A 408 3.10 -5.67 2.51
CA GLY A 408 4.23 -5.48 3.45
C GLY A 408 5.56 -6.09 3.01
N GLY A 409 5.69 -6.43 1.74
CA GLY A 409 6.91 -6.94 1.13
C GLY A 409 6.80 -6.97 -0.39
N SER A 410 7.91 -7.20 -1.07
CA SER A 410 7.94 -7.44 -2.52
C SER A 410 7.59 -8.90 -2.82
N PHE A 411 6.86 -9.15 -3.90
CA PHE A 411 6.46 -10.49 -4.35
C PHE A 411 5.70 -11.32 -3.30
N THR A 412 4.77 -10.67 -2.59
CA THR A 412 3.90 -11.39 -1.65
C THR A 412 2.78 -12.12 -2.39
N THR A 413 2.34 -13.24 -1.81
CA THR A 413 1.22 -14.02 -2.35
C THR A 413 -0.13 -13.40 -1.96
N PRO A 414 -1.09 -13.28 -2.88
CA PRO A 414 -2.45 -12.85 -2.53
C PRO A 414 -3.13 -13.91 -1.65
N HIS A 415 -3.82 -13.43 -0.62
CA HIS A 415 -4.53 -14.26 0.36
C HIS A 415 -6.04 -14.06 0.22
N ALA A 416 -6.80 -15.15 0.34
CA ALA A 416 -8.24 -15.03 0.52
C ALA A 416 -8.52 -14.61 1.98
N GLY A 417 -9.14 -13.45 2.16
CA GLY A 417 -9.74 -13.07 3.44
C GLY A 417 -10.90 -13.98 3.86
N THR A 418 -11.35 -13.78 5.10
CA THR A 418 -12.44 -14.52 5.75
C THR A 418 -13.65 -13.61 5.98
N PRO A 419 -14.80 -14.16 6.42
CA PRO A 419 -15.95 -13.34 6.82
C PRO A 419 -15.70 -12.41 8.02
N GLN A 420 -14.53 -12.50 8.68
CA GLN A 420 -14.13 -11.58 9.75
C GLN A 420 -13.30 -10.40 9.23
N ASP A 421 -12.92 -10.42 7.95
CA ASP A 421 -12.16 -9.34 7.32
C ASP A 421 -13.10 -8.33 6.67
N ILE A 422 -12.91 -7.06 7.02
CA ILE A 422 -13.64 -5.93 6.47
C ILE A 422 -12.63 -4.96 5.86
N ARG A 423 -12.97 -4.40 4.70
CA ARG A 423 -12.20 -3.34 4.03
C ARG A 423 -13.09 -2.12 3.80
N PHE A 424 -12.56 -0.94 4.08
CA PHE A 424 -13.32 0.31 4.05
C PHE A 424 -12.92 1.18 2.86
N THR A 425 -13.93 1.76 2.23
CA THR A 425 -13.81 2.88 1.30
C THR A 425 -14.89 3.89 1.62
N ARG A 426 -14.75 5.12 1.14
CA ARG A 426 -15.78 6.15 1.29
C ARG A 426 -15.97 6.95 0.02
N ASN A 427 -17.13 7.56 -0.13
CA ASN A 427 -17.41 8.43 -1.28
C ASN A 427 -16.66 9.79 -1.16
N LYS A 428 -16.57 10.54 -2.26
CA LYS A 428 -15.85 11.84 -2.28
C LYS A 428 -16.46 12.88 -1.34
N ALA A 429 -17.80 12.92 -1.24
CA ALA A 429 -18.52 13.80 -0.32
C ALA A 429 -18.30 13.45 1.17
N ASN A 430 -17.63 12.32 1.44
CA ASN A 430 -17.30 11.85 2.78
C ASN A 430 -18.55 11.73 3.68
N ASN A 431 -19.68 11.28 3.14
CA ASN A 431 -20.94 11.06 3.87
C ASN A 431 -21.51 9.64 3.68
N VAL A 432 -20.81 8.79 2.91
CA VAL A 432 -21.10 7.37 2.77
C VAL A 432 -19.82 6.57 3.01
N LEU A 433 -19.87 5.67 3.99
CA LEU A 433 -18.84 4.67 4.26
C LEU A 433 -19.30 3.32 3.72
N TYR A 434 -18.44 2.68 2.92
CA TYR A 434 -18.64 1.30 2.49
C TYR A 434 -17.78 0.39 3.36
N ALA A 435 -18.39 -0.68 3.87
CA ALA A 435 -17.72 -1.75 4.60
C ALA A 435 -17.88 -3.05 3.80
N THR A 436 -16.82 -3.44 3.10
CA THR A 436 -16.77 -4.65 2.27
C THR A 436 -16.26 -5.82 3.11
N VAL A 437 -17.13 -6.79 3.40
CA VAL A 437 -16.85 -8.01 4.15
C VAL A 437 -16.40 -9.11 3.18
N LEU A 438 -15.23 -9.71 3.44
CA LEU A 438 -14.58 -10.67 2.54
C LEU A 438 -15.16 -12.10 2.64
N GLY A 439 -16.47 -12.19 2.86
CA GLY A 439 -17.24 -13.42 3.01
C GLY A 439 -18.55 -13.16 3.75
N TRP A 440 -19.50 -14.11 3.73
CA TRP A 440 -20.77 -13.95 4.46
C TRP A 440 -20.56 -14.24 5.95
N PRO A 441 -20.81 -13.28 6.87
CA PRO A 441 -20.52 -13.45 8.29
C PRO A 441 -21.63 -14.18 9.08
N GLY A 442 -22.74 -14.52 8.42
CA GLY A 442 -23.94 -15.06 9.07
C GLY A 442 -24.99 -13.97 9.32
N SER A 443 -25.86 -14.20 10.31
CA SER A 443 -27.00 -13.31 10.63
C SER A 443 -26.62 -12.01 11.35
N SER A 444 -25.35 -11.81 11.68
CA SER A 444 -24.88 -10.62 12.38
C SER A 444 -23.42 -10.34 12.06
N LEU A 445 -23.07 -9.05 12.00
CA LEU A 445 -21.70 -8.57 11.84
C LEU A 445 -21.43 -7.49 12.88
N THR A 446 -20.32 -7.61 13.60
CA THR A 446 -19.83 -6.54 14.49
C THR A 446 -18.63 -5.86 13.85
N ILE A 447 -18.77 -4.58 13.53
CA ILE A 447 -17.70 -3.73 12.98
C ILE A 447 -16.99 -3.04 14.14
N LYS A 448 -15.83 -3.54 14.54
CA LYS A 448 -15.11 -3.10 15.75
C LYS A 448 -14.59 -1.68 15.65
N THR A 449 -14.15 -1.28 14.46
CA THR A 449 -13.67 0.08 14.15
C THR A 449 -14.74 1.14 14.39
N LEU A 450 -16.01 0.74 14.37
CA LEU A 450 -17.17 1.62 14.59
C LEU A 450 -17.73 1.54 16.03
N SER A 451 -16.93 1.14 17.02
CA SER A 451 -17.37 1.12 18.43
C SER A 451 -17.61 2.53 18.99
N SER A 452 -18.40 2.62 20.06
CA SER A 452 -18.69 3.90 20.76
C SER A 452 -17.44 4.58 21.31
N ASP A 453 -16.38 3.81 21.54
CA ASP A 453 -15.10 4.31 22.04
C ASP A 453 -14.26 4.91 20.91
N ARG A 454 -14.57 4.56 19.66
CA ARG A 454 -13.82 4.95 18.47
C ARG A 454 -14.52 6.02 17.63
N ILE A 455 -15.85 6.08 17.63
CA ILE A 455 -16.59 7.02 16.77
C ILE A 455 -17.99 7.26 17.33
N ASN A 456 -18.47 8.50 17.24
CA ASN A 456 -19.86 8.83 17.55
C ASN A 456 -20.71 8.63 16.28
N LEU A 457 -21.68 7.72 16.31
CA LEU A 457 -22.55 7.41 15.16
C LEU A 457 -23.94 8.07 15.23
N SER A 458 -24.13 9.13 16.03
CA SER A 458 -25.42 9.84 16.11
C SER A 458 -25.89 10.43 14.78
N SER A 459 -24.99 10.67 13.82
CA SER A 459 -25.34 11.11 12.46
C SER A 459 -25.56 9.96 11.46
N LEU A 460 -25.43 8.70 11.87
CA LEU A 460 -25.71 7.54 11.01
C LEU A 460 -27.23 7.44 10.78
N THR A 461 -27.64 7.52 9.52
CA THR A 461 -29.06 7.56 9.13
C THR A 461 -29.56 6.22 8.61
N SER A 462 -28.70 5.42 7.98
CA SER A 462 -29.09 4.11 7.44
C SER A 462 -27.88 3.20 7.24
N VAL A 463 -28.15 1.90 7.34
CA VAL A 463 -27.24 0.83 6.91
C VAL A 463 -28.00 -0.04 5.91
N LYS A 464 -27.40 -0.25 4.73
CA LYS A 464 -27.96 -1.11 3.68
C LYS A 464 -26.93 -2.13 3.23
N LEU A 465 -27.37 -3.32 2.84
CA LEU A 465 -26.56 -4.27 2.08
C LEU A 465 -26.77 -3.98 0.59
N LEU A 466 -25.70 -3.82 -0.20
CA LEU A 466 -25.85 -3.71 -1.66
C LEU A 466 -26.49 -4.99 -2.20
N GLY A 467 -27.37 -4.88 -3.18
CA GLY A 467 -28.08 -6.02 -3.77
C GLY A 467 -27.26 -6.74 -4.85
N SER A 468 -27.85 -7.79 -5.45
CA SER A 468 -27.20 -8.59 -6.50
C SER A 468 -27.05 -7.86 -7.85
N THR A 469 -27.64 -6.68 -8.00
CA THR A 469 -27.55 -5.82 -9.19
C THR A 469 -27.15 -4.41 -8.77
N ALA A 470 -26.33 -3.73 -9.56
CA ALA A 470 -25.93 -2.34 -9.28
C ALA A 470 -27.14 -1.42 -9.04
N GLY A 471 -27.05 -0.57 -8.02
CA GLY A 471 -28.11 0.37 -7.64
C GLY A 471 -29.28 -0.25 -6.89
N THR A 472 -29.26 -1.56 -6.61
CA THR A 472 -30.23 -2.21 -5.72
C THR A 472 -29.67 -2.34 -4.30
N TYR A 473 -30.54 -2.29 -3.31
CA TYR A 473 -30.16 -2.32 -1.89
C TYR A 473 -31.18 -3.11 -1.08
N ILE A 474 -30.70 -3.80 -0.04
CA ILE A 474 -31.51 -4.41 1.01
C ILE A 474 -31.38 -3.53 2.24
N ASP A 475 -32.49 -2.94 2.68
CA ASP A 475 -32.53 -2.18 3.92
C ASP A 475 -32.33 -3.11 5.12
N LEU A 476 -31.40 -2.75 6.01
CA LEU A 476 -31.12 -3.52 7.22
C LEU A 476 -31.77 -2.83 8.44
N PRO A 477 -32.09 -3.59 9.49
CA PRO A 477 -32.56 -3.01 10.75
C PRO A 477 -31.56 -1.99 11.30
N ALA A 478 -32.06 -1.07 12.15
CA ALA A 478 -31.20 -0.11 12.84
C ALA A 478 -30.10 -0.86 13.63
N PRO A 479 -28.82 -0.53 13.44
CA PRO A 479 -27.73 -1.22 14.11
C PRO A 479 -27.59 -0.77 15.57
N THR A 480 -26.95 -1.59 16.39
CA THR A 480 -26.67 -1.27 17.80
C THR A 480 -25.18 -0.97 17.98
N GLN A 481 -24.85 0.22 18.47
CA GLN A 481 -23.46 0.57 18.79
C GLN A 481 -23.16 0.30 20.26
N THR A 482 -22.01 -0.34 20.53
CA THR A 482 -21.46 -0.57 21.87
C THR A 482 -19.95 -0.29 21.88
N SER A 483 -19.29 -0.41 23.04
CA SER A 483 -17.82 -0.33 23.14
C SER A 483 -17.11 -1.45 22.37
N SER A 484 -17.81 -2.54 22.05
CA SER A 484 -17.25 -3.66 21.26
C SER A 484 -17.30 -3.43 19.74
N GLY A 485 -18.17 -2.53 19.25
CA GLY A 485 -18.36 -2.27 17.82
C GLY A 485 -19.79 -1.84 17.47
N LEU A 486 -20.03 -1.64 16.18
CA LEU A 486 -21.36 -1.50 15.59
C LEU A 486 -21.86 -2.88 15.16
N THR A 487 -22.90 -3.39 15.82
CA THR A 487 -23.54 -4.66 15.46
C THR A 487 -24.66 -4.41 14.46
N VAL A 488 -24.55 -5.02 13.29
CA VAL A 488 -25.51 -4.97 12.19
C VAL A 488 -26.17 -6.33 12.04
N THR A 489 -27.51 -6.37 12.11
CA THR A 489 -28.27 -7.59 11.83
C THR A 489 -28.37 -7.81 10.32
N LEU A 490 -28.06 -9.04 9.89
CA LEU A 490 -28.07 -9.48 8.49
C LEU A 490 -29.07 -10.63 8.31
N PRO A 491 -29.51 -10.91 7.06
CA PRO A 491 -30.24 -12.13 6.75
C PRO A 491 -29.52 -13.39 7.29
N SER A 492 -30.28 -14.42 7.68
CA SER A 492 -29.70 -15.65 8.26
C SER A 492 -28.81 -16.43 7.29
N SER A 493 -29.07 -16.30 5.99
CA SER A 493 -28.25 -16.82 4.90
C SER A 493 -27.93 -15.69 3.91
N ALA A 494 -26.86 -15.87 3.12
CA ALA A 494 -26.50 -14.91 2.09
C ALA A 494 -27.66 -14.77 1.08
N PRO A 495 -28.16 -13.55 0.80
CA PRO A 495 -29.28 -13.35 -0.11
C PRO A 495 -28.94 -13.65 -1.57
N TYR A 496 -27.64 -13.72 -1.90
CA TYR A 496 -27.10 -14.10 -3.21
C TYR A 496 -25.66 -14.60 -3.03
N GLY A 497 -25.13 -15.32 -4.02
CA GLY A 497 -23.72 -15.72 -4.04
C GLY A 497 -22.81 -14.58 -4.50
N ALA A 498 -21.82 -14.23 -3.69
CA ALA A 498 -20.75 -13.30 -4.03
C ALA A 498 -19.45 -13.63 -3.25
N GLY A 499 -18.30 -13.26 -3.81
CA GLY A 499 -17.00 -13.40 -3.13
C GLY A 499 -16.82 -12.47 -1.94
N ALA A 500 -17.47 -11.31 -1.96
CA ALA A 500 -17.52 -10.33 -0.88
C ALA A 500 -18.86 -9.58 -0.89
N TYR A 501 -19.24 -9.04 0.26
CA TYR A 501 -20.53 -8.36 0.48
C TYR A 501 -20.30 -6.95 1.00
N VAL A 502 -21.09 -5.98 0.57
CA VAL A 502 -20.84 -4.56 0.87
C VAL A 502 -21.99 -3.97 1.67
N LEU A 503 -21.67 -3.46 2.86
CA LEU A 503 -22.56 -2.59 3.61
C LEU A 503 -22.31 -1.13 3.24
N LYS A 504 -23.39 -0.37 3.01
CA LYS A 504 -23.41 1.06 2.76
C LYS A 504 -23.99 1.77 3.99
N LEU A 505 -23.14 2.53 4.68
CA LEU A 505 -23.49 3.31 5.86
C LEU A 505 -23.59 4.79 5.45
N SER A 506 -24.79 5.37 5.57
CA SER A 506 -25.05 6.75 5.13
C SER A 506 -25.24 7.69 6.31
N PHE A 507 -24.64 8.88 6.25
CA PHE A 507 -24.64 9.87 7.33
C PHE A 507 -25.39 11.15 6.90
N SER A 508 -26.06 11.82 7.84
CA SER A 508 -26.75 13.10 7.61
C SER A 508 -25.80 14.30 7.40
N GLY A 509 -24.49 14.07 7.61
CA GLY A 509 -23.39 14.99 7.34
C GLY A 509 -22.13 14.19 6.99
N THR A 510 -20.95 14.76 7.21
CA THR A 510 -19.70 14.02 7.00
C THR A 510 -19.58 12.83 7.97
N ILE A 511 -18.93 11.75 7.52
CA ILE A 511 -18.55 10.61 8.37
C ILE A 511 -17.75 11.17 9.55
N PRO A 512 -18.18 10.92 10.80
CA PRO A 512 -17.46 11.38 11.97
C PRO A 512 -16.03 10.81 11.99
N GLY A 513 -15.04 11.64 12.33
CA GLY A 513 -13.65 11.19 12.41
C GLY A 513 -13.45 10.15 13.52
N LEU A 514 -12.54 9.19 13.31
CA LEU A 514 -12.15 8.24 14.34
C LEU A 514 -11.44 8.93 15.50
N ARG A 515 -11.67 8.44 16.70
CA ARG A 515 -10.84 8.74 17.87
C ARG A 515 -9.51 8.01 17.72
N PRO A 516 -8.39 8.68 18.03
CA PRO A 516 -7.10 8.02 18.08
C PRO A 516 -7.10 6.91 19.13
N LEU A 517 -6.44 5.79 18.83
CA LEU A 517 -6.25 4.69 19.76
C LEU A 517 -5.26 5.06 20.88
N ALA A 518 -4.39 6.02 20.62
CA ALA A 518 -3.34 6.47 21.51
C ALA A 518 -2.98 7.92 21.22
N GLY A 519 -2.52 8.64 22.25
CA GLY A 519 -2.04 10.01 22.11
C GLY A 519 -3.18 11.01 21.89
N ALA A 520 -3.04 11.90 20.92
CA ALA A 520 -4.05 12.91 20.61
C ALA A 520 -3.99 13.35 19.14
N VAL A 521 -5.05 14.02 18.71
CA VAL A 521 -5.04 14.80 17.48
C VAL A 521 -5.47 16.24 17.80
N ALA A 522 -4.81 17.22 17.18
CA ALA A 522 -5.32 18.59 17.11
C ALA A 522 -5.53 19.06 15.66
N PHE A 523 -6.34 20.10 15.50
CA PHE A 523 -6.83 20.61 14.24
C PHE A 523 -6.77 22.13 14.18
N THR A 524 -6.56 22.69 12.98
CA THR A 524 -6.53 24.14 12.78
C THR A 524 -7.90 24.79 12.89
N ASP A 525 -8.97 24.04 12.62
CA ASP A 525 -10.33 24.56 12.62
C ASP A 525 -11.17 23.89 13.71
N VAL A 526 -12.30 24.51 14.04
CA VAL A 526 -13.28 23.93 14.97
C VAL A 526 -13.94 22.68 14.38
N ASN A 527 -14.62 21.92 15.21
CA ASN A 527 -15.33 20.68 14.88
C ASN A 527 -14.45 19.63 14.19
N TYR A 528 -13.15 19.63 14.49
CA TYR A 528 -12.19 18.62 14.02
C TYR A 528 -12.03 18.65 12.49
N THR A 529 -11.99 19.86 11.94
CA THR A 529 -11.84 20.12 10.50
C THR A 529 -10.56 20.92 10.23
N GLY A 530 -10.24 21.18 8.96
CA GLY A 530 -9.00 21.84 8.58
C GLY A 530 -7.79 20.89 8.58
N ARG A 531 -6.59 21.45 8.74
CA ARG A 531 -5.35 20.67 8.80
C ARG A 531 -5.22 20.04 10.17
N ALA A 532 -4.68 18.83 10.23
CA ALA A 532 -4.55 18.08 11.47
C ALA A 532 -3.12 17.61 11.74
N GLY A 533 -2.77 17.54 13.02
CA GLY A 533 -1.51 16.99 13.52
C GLY A 533 -1.78 15.88 14.52
N VAL A 534 -1.06 14.77 14.40
CA VAL A 534 -1.25 13.59 15.26
C VAL A 534 -0.05 13.40 16.16
N PHE A 535 -0.33 13.31 17.44
CA PHE A 535 0.65 13.44 18.50
C PHE A 535 0.62 12.16 19.35
N SER A 536 1.69 11.38 19.27
CA SER A 536 1.96 10.30 20.22
C SER A 536 2.31 10.87 21.61
N VAL A 537 2.44 10.03 22.63
CA VAL A 537 2.92 10.47 23.96
C VAL A 537 4.29 11.13 23.83
N GLY A 538 4.40 12.38 24.27
CA GLY A 538 5.62 13.17 24.07
C GLY A 538 5.44 14.66 24.31
N ASP A 539 6.53 15.37 24.10
CA ASP A 539 6.70 16.80 24.28
C ASP A 539 6.90 17.43 22.89
N TYR A 540 6.08 18.41 22.51
CA TYR A 540 6.07 19.02 21.18
C TYR A 540 6.22 20.54 21.27
N THR A 541 7.34 21.05 20.80
CA THR A 541 7.64 22.49 20.66
C THR A 541 6.89 23.11 19.47
N ALA A 542 6.95 24.42 19.31
CA ALA A 542 6.41 25.13 18.15
C ALA A 542 6.98 24.61 16.82
N ALA A 543 8.25 24.23 16.81
CA ALA A 543 8.89 23.62 15.64
C ALA A 543 8.31 22.23 15.35
N ASP A 544 8.07 21.41 16.39
CA ASP A 544 7.48 20.08 16.23
C ASP A 544 6.02 20.15 15.75
N LEU A 545 5.25 21.14 16.23
CA LEU A 545 3.90 21.40 15.72
C LEU A 545 3.94 21.71 14.22
N SER A 546 4.85 22.62 13.82
CA SER A 546 5.00 23.03 12.42
C SER A 546 5.40 21.85 11.53
N ALA A 547 6.31 21.00 12.00
CA ALA A 547 6.70 19.77 11.32
C ALA A 547 5.57 18.74 11.22
N SER A 548 4.67 18.71 12.21
CA SER A 548 3.44 17.89 12.21
C SER A 548 2.32 18.51 11.37
N GLY A 549 2.57 19.67 10.78
CA GLY A 549 1.65 20.39 9.93
C GLY A 549 0.68 21.32 10.64
N LEU A 550 0.88 21.61 11.93
CA LEU A 550 0.10 22.63 12.63
C LEU A 550 0.97 23.86 12.89
N GLY A 551 0.48 25.04 12.56
CA GLY A 551 1.18 26.26 12.96
C GLY A 551 1.12 26.43 14.49
N ALA A 552 2.18 26.96 15.10
CA ALA A 552 2.10 27.39 16.50
C ALA A 552 1.01 28.46 16.65
N GLY A 553 0.13 28.31 17.64
CA GLY A 553 -0.99 29.22 17.83
C GLY A 553 -2.06 29.11 16.73
N THR A 554 -2.28 27.94 16.14
CA THR A 554 -3.34 27.74 15.13
C THR A 554 -4.40 26.71 15.53
N LEU A 555 -4.27 26.10 16.71
CA LEU A 555 -5.16 25.02 17.13
C LEU A 555 -6.52 25.58 17.53
N SER A 556 -7.59 25.04 16.93
CA SER A 556 -8.98 25.41 17.22
C SER A 556 -9.84 24.24 17.71
N SER A 557 -9.40 22.99 17.56
CA SER A 557 -10.03 21.82 18.20
C SER A 557 -9.04 20.68 18.44
N LEU A 558 -9.35 19.77 19.37
CA LEU A 558 -8.48 18.63 19.72
C LEU A 558 -9.23 17.42 20.28
N ARG A 559 -8.66 16.23 20.10
CA ARG A 559 -9.18 14.93 20.54
C ARG A 559 -8.07 14.10 21.19
N PRO A 560 -7.93 14.11 22.53
CA PRO A 560 -7.14 13.12 23.24
C PRO A 560 -7.78 11.73 23.07
N ALA A 561 -6.96 10.70 22.91
CA ALA A 561 -7.41 9.31 22.96
C ALA A 561 -7.97 8.98 24.36
N PRO A 562 -8.89 8.02 24.52
CA PRO A 562 -9.37 7.59 25.82
C PRO A 562 -8.21 7.21 26.77
N GLY A 563 -8.17 7.87 27.93
CA GLY A 563 -7.09 7.70 28.92
C GLY A 563 -5.86 8.57 28.69
N TYR A 564 -5.83 9.41 27.65
CA TYR A 564 -4.74 10.36 27.40
C TYR A 564 -5.19 11.77 27.72
N GLN A 565 -4.22 12.66 27.88
CA GLN A 565 -4.44 14.09 28.07
C GLN A 565 -3.49 14.91 27.21
N VAL A 566 -3.95 16.08 26.80
CA VAL A 566 -3.13 17.11 26.14
C VAL A 566 -2.94 18.26 27.12
N ILE A 567 -1.71 18.69 27.32
CA ILE A 567 -1.37 19.90 28.08
C ILE A 567 -0.83 20.91 27.09
N GLY A 568 -1.64 21.90 26.71
CA GLY A 568 -1.24 22.99 25.81
C GLY A 568 -0.63 24.16 26.59
N TYR A 569 0.34 24.84 26.00
CA TYR A 569 1.04 25.98 26.58
C TYR A 569 1.00 27.18 25.64
N SER A 570 0.82 28.37 26.20
CA SER A 570 0.82 29.65 25.47
C SER A 570 2.21 30.12 25.02
N GLY A 571 3.27 29.62 25.65
CA GLY A 571 4.65 29.83 25.23
C GLY A 571 5.24 28.57 24.61
N ASP A 572 6.30 28.74 23.81
CA ASP A 572 7.10 27.62 23.33
C ASP A 572 7.89 26.96 24.48
N ASN A 573 8.39 25.75 24.27
CA ASN A 573 9.14 24.97 25.25
C ASN A 573 8.40 24.81 26.60
N PHE A 574 7.08 24.65 26.53
CA PHE A 574 6.21 24.36 27.67
C PHE A 574 6.18 25.47 28.73
N THR A 575 6.24 26.72 28.29
CA THR A 575 6.23 27.92 29.16
C THR A 575 4.90 28.69 29.08
N GLY A 576 4.70 29.65 29.99
CA GLY A 576 3.49 30.48 30.02
C GLY A 576 2.27 29.77 30.65
N THR A 577 1.08 30.29 30.36
CA THR A 577 -0.20 29.69 30.75
C THR A 577 -0.35 28.31 30.15
N SER A 578 -0.74 27.33 30.96
CA SER A 578 -1.02 25.95 30.54
C SER A 578 -2.50 25.59 30.65
N TRP A 579 -3.00 24.78 29.72
CA TRP A 579 -4.35 24.22 29.72
C TRP A 579 -4.30 22.70 29.57
N THR A 580 -5.04 21.98 30.40
CA THR A 580 -5.12 20.51 30.35
C THR A 580 -6.46 20.06 29.79
N PHE A 581 -6.42 19.18 28.80
CA PHE A 581 -7.59 18.59 28.15
C PHE A 581 -7.55 17.08 28.32
N THR A 582 -8.54 16.53 29.04
CA THR A 582 -8.71 15.08 29.27
C THR A 582 -9.83 14.47 28.44
N THR A 583 -10.58 15.31 27.72
CA THR A 583 -11.69 14.94 26.83
C THR A 583 -11.56 15.67 25.50
N GLU A 584 -12.34 15.23 24.52
CA GLU A 584 -12.44 15.92 23.23
C GLU A 584 -12.95 17.35 23.42
N ASN A 585 -12.39 18.29 22.66
CA ASN A 585 -12.85 19.68 22.61
C ASN A 585 -13.04 20.11 21.15
N PRO A 586 -14.30 20.23 20.68
CA PRO A 586 -14.60 20.60 19.30
C PRO A 586 -14.39 22.09 19.03
N ASP A 587 -14.29 22.94 20.05
CA ASP A 587 -14.26 24.39 19.84
C ASP A 587 -13.50 25.10 20.96
N LEU A 588 -12.21 25.35 20.73
CA LEU A 588 -11.34 26.02 21.69
C LEU A 588 -11.70 27.50 21.90
N ARG A 589 -12.57 28.09 21.05
CA ARG A 589 -13.12 29.44 21.26
C ARG A 589 -13.98 29.47 22.51
N VAL A 590 -14.72 28.39 22.79
CA VAL A 590 -15.57 28.25 23.97
C VAL A 590 -14.74 28.20 25.25
N THR A 591 -13.54 27.59 25.19
CA THR A 591 -12.63 27.48 26.33
C THR A 591 -11.62 28.63 26.44
N GLY A 592 -11.69 29.63 25.55
CA GLY A 592 -10.88 30.85 25.61
C GLY A 592 -9.40 30.68 25.26
N ASN A 593 -9.04 29.58 24.59
CA ASN A 593 -7.67 29.21 24.26
C ASN A 593 -7.49 28.85 22.77
N ASN A 594 -8.43 29.30 21.93
CA ASN A 594 -8.34 29.21 20.48
C ASN A 594 -7.10 29.93 19.97
N ASP A 595 -6.34 29.28 19.09
CA ASP A 595 -5.14 29.87 18.47
C ASP A 595 -4.09 30.36 19.47
N GLN A 596 -4.14 29.87 20.73
CA GLN A 596 -3.20 30.26 21.78
C GLN A 596 -2.13 29.20 22.06
N ILE A 597 -2.32 27.95 21.61
CA ILE A 597 -1.42 26.84 21.94
C ILE A 597 -0.20 26.85 21.01
N THR A 598 0.97 27.17 21.55
CA THR A 598 2.24 27.25 20.79
C THR A 598 3.15 26.05 21.03
N SER A 599 3.01 25.36 22.16
CA SER A 599 3.63 24.05 22.42
C SER A 599 2.68 23.16 23.22
N LEU A 600 2.84 21.84 23.14
CA LEU A 600 1.97 20.89 23.86
C LEU A 600 2.69 19.65 24.34
N ARG A 601 2.15 19.04 25.41
CA ARG A 601 2.52 17.70 25.86
C ARG A 601 1.34 16.75 25.70
N VAL A 602 1.60 15.54 25.22
CA VAL A 602 0.64 14.44 25.23
C VAL A 602 1.10 13.40 26.22
N GLN A 603 0.24 13.06 27.18
CA GLN A 603 0.57 12.18 28.29
C GLN A 603 -0.56 11.20 28.57
N PHE A 604 -0.25 10.11 29.29
CA PHE A 604 -1.27 9.31 29.94
C PHE A 604 -1.96 10.15 31.02
N ASN A 605 -3.28 10.04 31.11
CA ASN A 605 -4.05 10.56 32.23
C ASN A 605 -3.78 9.68 33.45
N SER A 606 -3.16 10.25 34.50
CA SER A 606 -2.78 9.52 35.70
C SER A 606 -3.96 8.98 36.51
N ALA A 607 -5.20 9.43 36.24
CA ALA A 607 -6.40 8.90 36.86
C ALA A 607 -6.96 7.65 36.14
N THR A 608 -6.48 7.35 34.94
CA THR A 608 -7.02 6.27 34.11
C THR A 608 -6.26 4.96 34.34
N HIS A 609 -7.01 3.87 34.49
CA HIS A 609 -6.45 2.52 34.48
C HIS A 609 -6.45 1.97 33.07
N PHE A 610 -5.45 1.16 32.76
CA PHE A 610 -5.24 0.55 31.47
C PHE A 610 -5.10 -0.96 31.59
N ARG A 611 -5.68 -1.67 30.63
CA ARG A 611 -5.20 -2.99 30.22
C ARG A 611 -3.96 -2.79 29.34
N ILE A 612 -2.84 -3.39 29.75
CA ILE A 612 -1.59 -3.40 28.97
C ILE A 612 -1.46 -4.78 28.32
N THR A 613 -1.69 -4.87 27.00
CA THR A 613 -1.80 -6.15 26.27
C THR A 613 -0.61 -6.39 25.34
N ASN A 614 -0.06 -7.60 25.35
CA ASN A 614 1.04 -7.98 24.46
C ASN A 614 0.56 -8.20 23.02
N ALA A 615 1.30 -7.69 22.04
CA ALA A 615 0.90 -7.74 20.64
C ALA A 615 1.07 -9.11 19.96
N THR A 616 1.84 -10.05 20.54
CA THR A 616 1.99 -11.40 20.00
C THR A 616 0.86 -12.33 20.43
N ASN A 617 0.59 -12.38 21.74
CA ASN A 617 -0.29 -13.40 22.33
C ASN A 617 -1.64 -12.84 22.84
N GLY A 618 -1.80 -11.52 22.90
CA GLY A 618 -3.05 -10.88 23.36
C GLY A 618 -3.29 -10.97 24.88
N LEU A 619 -2.34 -11.48 25.67
CA LEU A 619 -2.44 -11.55 27.13
C LEU A 619 -2.14 -10.18 27.77
N ALA A 620 -2.75 -9.92 28.93
CA ALA A 620 -2.59 -8.69 29.69
C ALA A 620 -1.47 -8.81 30.73
N LEU A 621 -0.74 -7.72 31.00
CA LEU A 621 0.23 -7.63 32.08
C LEU A 621 -0.44 -7.84 33.44
N ASP A 622 0.07 -8.78 34.22
CA ASP A 622 -0.54 -9.25 35.46
C ASP A 622 0.40 -9.09 36.65
N SER A 623 -0.10 -8.48 37.73
CA SER A 623 0.59 -8.42 39.02
C SER A 623 0.47 -9.70 39.85
N GLY A 624 -0.42 -10.61 39.49
CA GLY A 624 -0.70 -11.82 40.26
C GLY A 624 -1.51 -11.60 41.53
N GLY A 625 -2.14 -10.42 41.70
CA GLY A 625 -2.97 -10.08 42.86
C GLY A 625 -2.17 -9.54 44.04
N ASP A 626 -2.56 -9.96 45.25
CA ASP A 626 -1.86 -9.62 46.49
C ASP A 626 -0.65 -10.54 46.69
N VAL A 627 0.49 -10.08 46.19
CA VAL A 627 1.77 -10.80 46.23
C VAL A 627 2.82 -10.01 47.00
N ALA A 628 3.86 -10.71 47.49
CA ALA A 628 4.98 -10.06 48.15
C ALA A 628 5.80 -9.19 47.18
N SER A 629 6.46 -8.15 47.72
CA SER A 629 7.45 -7.36 46.98
C SER A 629 8.54 -8.25 46.37
N GLY A 630 8.93 -7.97 45.13
CA GLY A 630 9.89 -8.76 44.36
C GLY A 630 9.28 -9.91 43.57
N ALA A 631 7.97 -10.16 43.67
CA ALA A 631 7.29 -11.15 42.85
C ALA A 631 7.39 -10.82 41.35
N ASN A 632 7.50 -11.85 40.52
CA ASN A 632 7.53 -11.70 39.07
C ASN A 632 6.18 -11.19 38.56
N LEU A 633 6.23 -10.28 37.60
CA LEU A 633 5.10 -9.97 36.75
C LEU A 633 4.81 -11.15 35.84
N LYS A 634 3.53 -11.35 35.52
CA LYS A 634 3.04 -12.40 34.64
C LYS A 634 2.25 -11.80 33.49
N GLN A 635 1.75 -12.68 32.64
CA GLN A 635 0.79 -12.37 31.59
C GLN A 635 -0.44 -13.24 31.81
N TRP A 636 -1.64 -12.69 31.67
CA TRP A 636 -2.87 -13.43 31.94
C TRP A 636 -3.96 -13.11 30.92
N THR A 637 -4.87 -14.06 30.72
CA THR A 637 -6.09 -13.83 29.93
C THR A 637 -6.91 -12.72 30.56
N TRP A 638 -7.31 -11.72 29.76
CA TRP A 638 -8.10 -10.61 30.29
C TRP A 638 -9.48 -11.05 30.81
N ASP A 639 -9.74 -10.82 32.09
CA ASP A 639 -11.02 -11.08 32.76
C ASP A 639 -11.60 -9.83 33.47
N GLY A 640 -10.90 -8.69 33.38
CA GLY A 640 -11.30 -7.42 34.02
C GLY A 640 -10.90 -7.29 35.49
N SER A 641 -10.24 -8.28 36.08
CA SER A 641 -9.75 -8.21 37.47
C SER A 641 -8.74 -7.08 37.67
N SER A 642 -8.71 -6.50 38.89
CA SER A 642 -7.89 -5.32 39.17
C SER A 642 -6.38 -5.57 39.06
N ASN A 643 -5.92 -6.82 39.17
CA ASN A 643 -4.50 -7.17 39.02
C ASN A 643 -4.00 -7.04 37.58
N LEU A 644 -4.91 -6.99 36.61
CA LEU A 644 -4.62 -6.75 35.19
C LEU A 644 -4.69 -5.27 34.79
N GLN A 645 -4.96 -4.39 35.76
CA GLN A 645 -5.20 -2.96 35.53
C GLN A 645 -4.07 -2.11 36.07
N TRP A 646 -3.53 -1.23 35.23
CA TRP A 646 -2.33 -0.45 35.51
C TRP A 646 -2.54 1.03 35.22
N ARG A 647 -1.98 1.92 36.04
CA ARG A 647 -1.87 3.35 35.70
C ARG A 647 -0.47 3.67 35.22
N ALA A 648 -0.35 4.48 34.18
CA ALA A 648 0.92 5.06 33.76
C ALA A 648 1.01 6.48 34.31
N GLU A 649 1.83 6.67 35.34
CA GLU A 649 1.95 7.95 36.04
C GLU A 649 3.30 8.59 35.70
N ALA A 650 3.27 9.80 35.15
CA ALA A 650 4.48 10.51 34.74
C ALA A 650 5.36 10.86 35.96
N VAL A 651 6.67 10.64 35.84
CA VAL A 651 7.67 10.96 36.88
C VAL A 651 8.69 12.02 36.42
N GLY A 652 8.42 12.67 35.28
CA GLY A 652 9.28 13.69 34.67
C GLY A 652 10.27 13.13 33.63
N GLY A 653 10.77 14.00 32.75
CA GLY A 653 11.76 13.64 31.72
C GLY A 653 11.27 12.61 30.68
N GLY A 654 9.96 12.48 30.49
CA GLY A 654 9.36 11.49 29.57
C GLY A 654 9.28 10.07 30.12
N TYR A 655 9.52 9.87 31.42
CA TYR A 655 9.42 8.58 32.09
C TYR A 655 8.12 8.44 32.89
N TYR A 656 7.71 7.19 33.07
CA TYR A 656 6.50 6.79 33.79
C TYR A 656 6.82 5.72 34.82
N ARG A 657 6.05 5.69 35.92
CA ARG A 657 5.89 4.48 36.73
C ARG A 657 4.59 3.78 36.34
N LEU A 658 4.62 2.46 36.25
CA LEU A 658 3.43 1.64 35.99
C LEU A 658 2.90 1.10 37.31
N VAL A 659 1.76 1.61 37.78
CA VAL A 659 1.19 1.29 39.11
C VAL A 659 0.05 0.30 38.98
N ASN A 660 0.12 -0.84 39.67
CA ASN A 660 -0.97 -1.82 39.64
C ASN A 660 -2.15 -1.39 40.51
N ARG A 661 -3.38 -1.65 40.05
CA ARG A 661 -4.61 -1.28 40.78
C ARG A 661 -4.85 -2.11 42.04
N THR A 662 -4.50 -3.39 42.06
CA THR A 662 -4.75 -4.28 43.21
C THR A 662 -3.86 -3.93 44.39
N ASN A 663 -2.54 -3.95 44.18
CA ASN A 663 -1.57 -3.91 45.28
C ASN A 663 -0.78 -2.58 45.38
N GLY A 664 -0.98 -1.65 44.45
CA GLY A 664 -0.31 -0.34 44.43
C GLY A 664 1.20 -0.38 44.14
N MET A 665 1.78 -1.55 43.89
CA MET A 665 3.19 -1.70 43.52
C MET A 665 3.45 -1.27 42.09
N VAL A 666 4.72 -1.02 41.77
CA VAL A 666 5.17 -0.60 40.44
C VAL A 666 5.96 -1.69 39.74
N ALA A 667 5.92 -1.69 38.40
CA ALA A 667 6.81 -2.53 37.59
C ALA A 667 8.28 -2.15 37.80
N ASP A 668 9.13 -3.15 37.98
CA ASP A 668 10.54 -3.01 38.38
C ASP A 668 11.43 -3.93 37.52
N SER A 669 12.49 -3.37 36.91
CA SER A 669 13.45 -4.16 36.14
C SER A 669 14.40 -4.98 37.00
N TRP A 670 14.40 -4.73 38.30
CA TRP A 670 15.38 -5.24 39.26
C TRP A 670 16.82 -4.85 38.94
N GLY A 671 17.03 -3.86 38.05
CA GLY A 671 18.35 -3.51 37.53
C GLY A 671 18.98 -4.57 36.62
N ALA A 672 18.22 -5.59 36.20
CA ALA A 672 18.74 -6.70 35.42
C ALA A 672 19.07 -6.30 33.98
N THR A 673 20.27 -6.65 33.51
CA THR A 673 20.77 -6.31 32.16
C THR A 673 20.73 -7.47 31.17
N ASP A 674 20.43 -8.68 31.63
CA ASP A 674 20.41 -9.87 30.78
C ASP A 674 19.05 -10.08 30.12
N ASN A 675 19.08 -10.38 28.82
CA ASN A 675 17.89 -10.78 28.06
C ASN A 675 17.23 -12.02 28.70
N GLY A 676 15.92 -11.96 28.88
CA GLY A 676 15.13 -13.03 29.48
C GLY A 676 14.98 -12.91 31.00
N SER A 677 15.63 -11.93 31.63
CA SER A 677 15.45 -11.66 33.06
C SER A 677 13.98 -11.32 33.37
N PRO A 678 13.40 -11.83 34.47
CA PRO A 678 12.04 -11.51 34.86
C PRO A 678 11.84 -10.01 35.09
N ALA A 679 10.71 -9.47 34.64
CA ALA A 679 10.19 -8.22 35.16
C ALA A 679 9.50 -8.51 36.50
N ARG A 680 9.69 -7.64 37.48
CA ARG A 680 9.17 -7.81 38.85
C ARG A 680 8.29 -6.62 39.23
N GLN A 681 7.78 -6.66 40.45
CA GLN A 681 7.10 -5.52 41.06
C GLN A 681 7.55 -5.29 42.50
N ALA A 682 7.53 -4.03 42.93
CA ALA A 682 7.86 -3.63 44.29
C ALA A 682 7.16 -2.30 44.64
N PRO A 683 7.06 -1.93 45.93
CA PRO A 683 6.65 -0.59 46.32
C PRO A 683 7.52 0.48 45.65
N TRP A 684 6.90 1.61 45.29
CA TRP A 684 7.60 2.73 44.66
C TRP A 684 8.67 3.31 45.59
N ASN A 685 9.92 3.36 45.11
CA ASN A 685 11.06 3.90 45.85
C ASN A 685 11.78 5.05 45.12
N GLY A 686 11.30 5.45 43.94
CA GLY A 686 11.92 6.53 43.15
C GLY A 686 13.08 6.10 42.26
N GLY A 687 13.56 4.86 42.39
CA GLY A 687 14.70 4.33 41.64
C GLY A 687 14.46 4.29 40.13
N THR A 688 15.51 4.51 39.34
CA THR A 688 15.42 4.50 37.87
C THR A 688 15.08 3.11 37.31
N ASN A 689 15.28 2.04 38.08
CA ASN A 689 14.85 0.68 37.75
C ASN A 689 13.32 0.51 37.80
N GLN A 690 12.59 1.45 38.40
CA GLN A 690 11.13 1.49 38.44
C GLN A 690 10.52 2.51 37.45
N GLN A 691 11.37 3.14 36.63
CA GLN A 691 10.98 4.16 35.67
C GLN A 691 11.08 3.62 34.25
N TRP A 692 10.02 3.85 33.47
CA TRP A 692 9.86 3.28 32.15
C TRP A 692 9.56 4.36 31.12
N LYS A 693 10.27 4.36 30.01
CA LYS A 693 9.99 5.17 28.84
C LYS A 693 9.05 4.39 27.93
N ILE A 694 7.84 4.91 27.75
CA ILE A 694 6.83 4.33 26.87
C ILE A 694 7.00 4.99 25.50
N VAL A 695 7.48 4.22 24.52
CA VAL A 695 7.84 4.73 23.18
C VAL A 695 6.85 4.18 22.16
N HIS A 696 6.16 5.05 21.44
CA HIS A 696 5.24 4.68 20.36
C HIS A 696 6.00 4.07 19.18
N ARG A 697 5.46 2.98 18.62
CA ARG A 697 6.07 2.19 17.54
C ARG A 697 5.16 2.02 16.32
N GLY A 698 4.19 2.92 16.15
CA GLY A 698 3.17 2.84 15.10
C GLY A 698 1.86 2.20 15.57
N GLY A 699 0.74 2.64 14.99
CA GLY A 699 -0.60 2.18 15.37
C GLY A 699 -0.91 2.45 16.85
N ASP A 700 -1.33 1.43 17.58
CA ASP A 700 -1.59 1.44 19.03
C ASP A 700 -0.48 0.76 19.85
N ARG A 701 0.70 0.54 19.24
CA ARG A 701 1.77 -0.27 19.81
C ARG A 701 2.88 0.57 20.44
N PHE A 702 3.38 0.09 21.56
CA PHE A 702 4.43 0.73 22.34
C PHE A 702 5.48 -0.28 22.77
N SER A 703 6.75 0.13 22.77
CA SER A 703 7.76 -0.54 23.58
C SER A 703 7.87 0.16 24.94
N ILE A 704 8.02 -0.59 26.02
CA ILE A 704 8.12 -0.06 27.39
C ILE A 704 9.54 -0.30 27.90
N ALA A 705 10.42 0.69 27.77
CA ALA A 705 11.86 0.58 28.03
C ALA A 705 12.23 1.04 29.44
N ASN A 706 12.99 0.25 30.18
CA ASN A 706 13.45 0.61 31.51
C ASN A 706 14.53 1.70 31.46
N ARG A 707 14.49 2.67 32.38
CA ARG A 707 15.46 3.77 32.43
C ARG A 707 16.85 3.32 32.85
N THR A 708 16.97 2.36 33.77
CA THR A 708 18.29 1.86 34.22
C THR A 708 18.94 0.97 33.18
N THR A 709 18.20 0.02 32.63
CA THR A 709 18.80 -1.09 31.87
C THR A 709 18.70 -0.92 30.36
N GLY A 710 17.79 -0.06 29.88
CA GLY A 710 17.49 0.09 28.44
C GLY A 710 16.72 -1.08 27.82
N LEU A 711 16.54 -2.19 28.55
CA LEU A 711 15.72 -3.32 28.11
C LEU A 711 14.25 -2.95 28.11
N VAL A 712 13.47 -3.60 27.25
CA VAL A 712 12.01 -3.43 27.13
C VAL A 712 11.26 -4.60 27.74
N LEU A 713 10.04 -4.36 28.23
CA LEU A 713 9.11 -5.42 28.65
C LEU A 713 8.84 -6.39 27.50
N ASP A 714 8.94 -7.69 27.80
CA ASP A 714 8.86 -8.79 26.85
C ASP A 714 7.80 -9.82 27.30
N GLY A 715 6.85 -10.10 26.42
CA GLY A 715 5.81 -11.13 26.62
C GLY A 715 6.26 -12.56 26.32
N GLY A 716 7.52 -12.80 25.94
CA GLY A 716 8.08 -14.14 25.78
C GLY A 716 7.61 -14.92 24.54
N GLY A 717 6.95 -14.27 23.58
CA GLY A 717 6.44 -14.89 22.36
C GLY A 717 5.01 -15.41 22.50
N ASP A 718 4.71 -16.54 21.85
CA ASP A 718 3.45 -17.25 22.02
C ASP A 718 3.56 -18.18 23.25
N VAL A 719 2.94 -17.76 24.35
CA VAL A 719 3.05 -18.42 25.67
C VAL A 719 1.68 -18.57 26.32
N SER A 720 1.56 -19.52 27.24
CA SER A 720 0.32 -19.72 27.99
C SER A 720 0.08 -18.63 29.03
N SER A 721 -1.21 -18.38 29.34
CA SER A 721 -1.63 -17.56 30.48
C SER A 721 -0.97 -18.05 31.78
N GLY A 722 -0.45 -17.12 32.58
CA GLY A 722 0.34 -17.37 33.79
C GLY A 722 1.85 -17.30 33.58
N SER A 723 2.33 -17.24 32.33
CA SER A 723 3.76 -17.14 32.02
C SER A 723 4.38 -15.84 32.54
N VAL A 724 5.61 -15.92 33.02
CA VAL A 724 6.38 -14.78 33.53
C VAL A 724 6.69 -13.79 32.40
N THR A 725 6.44 -12.51 32.68
CA THR A 725 6.87 -11.38 31.83
C THR A 725 8.35 -11.13 32.04
N LYS A 726 9.09 -10.93 30.95
CA LYS A 726 10.55 -10.80 30.94
C LYS A 726 10.95 -9.41 30.48
N GLN A 727 12.26 -9.22 30.35
CA GLN A 727 12.87 -8.05 29.76
C GLN A 727 13.84 -8.47 28.65
N TRP A 728 13.91 -7.69 27.58
CA TRP A 728 14.75 -8.01 26.42
C TRP A 728 15.27 -6.75 25.74
N THR A 729 16.35 -6.87 24.98
CA THR A 729 16.86 -5.80 24.13
C THR A 729 15.84 -5.49 23.04
N TYR A 730 15.54 -4.22 22.77
CA TYR A 730 14.55 -3.89 21.75
C TYR A 730 14.97 -4.41 20.35
N GLY A 731 14.00 -4.93 19.60
CA GLY A 731 14.16 -5.46 18.25
C GLY A 731 12.85 -5.37 17.46
N SER A 732 12.71 -6.13 16.38
CA SER A 732 11.53 -6.10 15.50
C SER A 732 10.40 -7.04 15.94
N SER A 733 10.60 -7.84 16.99
CA SER A 733 9.65 -8.88 17.38
C SER A 733 8.41 -8.32 18.08
N THR A 734 7.24 -8.84 17.76
CA THR A 734 5.96 -8.32 18.27
C THR A 734 5.74 -8.56 19.75
N ASN A 735 6.47 -9.49 20.37
CA ASN A 735 6.38 -9.78 21.81
C ASN A 735 6.99 -8.67 22.67
N LEU A 736 7.73 -7.74 22.04
CA LEU A 736 8.30 -6.55 22.66
C LEU A 736 7.36 -5.33 22.55
N LEU A 737 6.17 -5.51 21.97
CA LEU A 737 5.19 -4.47 21.72
C LEU A 737 3.94 -4.71 22.56
N TRP A 738 3.42 -3.63 23.12
CA TRP A 738 2.27 -3.61 24.01
C TRP A 738 1.28 -2.52 23.62
N SER A 739 -0.01 -2.72 23.84
CA SER A 739 -1.05 -1.71 23.66
C SER A 739 -1.64 -1.30 25.01
N PHE A 740 -2.01 -0.02 25.15
CA PHE A 740 -2.69 0.52 26.32
C PHE A 740 -4.16 0.78 25.99
N THR A 741 -5.09 0.04 26.60
CA THR A 741 -6.54 0.27 26.45
C THR A 741 -7.11 0.76 27.77
N ALA A 742 -7.76 1.92 27.80
CA ALA A 742 -8.42 2.44 29.00
C ALA A 742 -9.55 1.49 29.47
N VAL A 743 -9.70 1.31 30.79
CA VAL A 743 -10.66 0.38 31.42
C VAL A 743 -11.39 0.97 32.63
#